data_AF-N1RHR8-F1
#
_entry.id   AF-N1RHR8-F1
#
_cell.length_a   1.000
_cell.length_b   1.000
_cell.length_c   1.000
_cell.angle_alpha   90.00
_cell.angle_beta   90.00
_cell.angle_gamma   90.00
#
_symmetry.space_group_name_H-M   'P 1'
#
loop_
_entity.id
_entity.type
_entity.pdbx_description
1 polymer ?
#
loop_
_entity_poly.entity_id
_entity_poly.type
_entity_poly.pdbx_seq_one_letter_code
_entity_poly.pdbx_strand_id
1 'polypeptide(L)'
;MSKGSPPLPAPVSNAQCGPTKPGTKMPTGNKKLADLNPCPLKACCNIWGQCGTTRDYCTISKSTTVNPGMSKPRENGCISNCGMRIVNNEKAPDSFKKIAYYESWNQDRPCMHMDVRTITSAFTSGWTHVHFTFANITSDYKVSVKDTYGQFKNFKGLKGIKRIIAFGGWSFSVGVDTYTILREAVKPVNREAFANEVVRFVKDHDLDGVDFDWEYPDYAFLTFHPQAPDLPDIPKGSLDEPANYLKFLQLVKSKLPSDKSLSIAAPASFWYHKQFRIAAISRTVDYIVYMTYDLHGAAKGKCTDTAGYISNAELKALMHSHSGDVEKWHDAKTDSDYMIFDDTNWVAYMSEETKQGRTAKYKLRGRQSLNFDEYNSIDAIPSSTPGHCVAPYILLSVAVKDYKEVSKDYDDKFKWYVDWVKEGIDAALYTFMKVKSGEGNKYMDCEWTAPNSKGSGPCTDVELRVPVNTPKAANRRFITYKMRDEDGFYEALLANHGIEKDWVEWKDYADHDICICPNGPHARDVDEKEPNRFAAGPICPCEARAGFTMHKNYPRRIQDTSKIDVPNPKAIIEEAIPKTGDLAELLYETYMDSLNEDLNASGSDAVTAFSMPVFMLEDAIKSIKSVKEIGEKQKETKTRELVLSILSIVFAVIPFAGTAASALGGAAMIARAALIIGEAGSAALSIVDIVDDPASAPFSILGMLIGSKGVKVKGPRKAFKDAADARRALKGDKLEAFSPEFRRKDAIVQALVKKSKSCSAN
;
A
#
# COMPACT_ATOMS: atom_id res chain seq x y z
N MET A 1 32.63 -10.23 -14.98
CA MET A 1 33.06 -9.64 -13.69
C MET A 1 33.52 -10.76 -12.76
N SER A 2 34.60 -10.57 -11.99
CA SER A 2 35.21 -11.65 -11.18
C SER A 2 34.34 -12.05 -9.98
N LYS A 3 34.48 -13.30 -9.53
CA LYS A 3 33.81 -13.88 -8.35
C LYS A 3 34.43 -13.41 -7.01
N GLY A 4 35.02 -12.22 -6.96
CA GLY A 4 35.72 -11.70 -5.77
C GLY A 4 34.76 -11.01 -4.79
N SER A 5 35.02 -11.13 -3.49
CA SER A 5 34.31 -10.36 -2.46
C SER A 5 34.77 -8.89 -2.50
N PRO A 6 33.85 -7.92 -2.46
CA PRO A 6 34.21 -6.50 -2.43
C PRO A 6 35.04 -6.18 -1.17
N PRO A 7 36.07 -5.31 -1.28
CA PRO A 7 36.88 -4.90 -0.12
C PRO A 7 36.05 -4.09 0.88
N LEU A 8 36.49 -4.06 2.15
CA LEU A 8 35.90 -3.14 3.14
C LEU A 8 36.12 -1.69 2.71
N PRO A 9 35.13 -0.80 2.92
CA PRO A 9 35.32 0.62 2.75
C PRO A 9 36.33 1.18 3.77
N ALA A 10 36.93 2.33 3.44
CA ALA A 10 37.87 3.00 4.34
C ALA A 10 37.19 3.34 5.69
N PRO A 11 37.87 3.12 6.83
CA PRO A 11 37.33 3.49 8.12
C PRO A 11 37.04 4.99 8.25
N VAL A 12 35.91 5.33 8.86
CA VAL A 12 35.53 6.71 9.22
C VAL A 12 35.72 6.86 10.73
N SER A 13 36.54 7.83 11.16
CA SER A 13 37.04 7.91 12.54
C SER A 13 35.93 8.00 13.61
N ASN A 14 34.81 8.64 13.30
CA ASN A 14 33.67 8.80 14.21
C ASN A 14 32.50 7.83 13.91
N ALA A 15 32.66 6.85 13.02
CA ALA A 15 31.59 5.90 12.71
C ALA A 15 31.34 4.94 13.89
N GLN A 16 30.07 4.82 14.27
CA GLN A 16 29.56 3.98 15.36
C GLN A 16 29.00 2.64 14.85
N CYS A 17 28.55 2.60 13.60
CA CYS A 17 27.90 1.45 12.95
C CYS A 17 28.36 1.23 11.51
N GLY A 18 27.94 0.12 10.92
CA GLY A 18 28.17 -0.19 9.52
C GLY A 18 29.61 -0.64 9.21
N PRO A 19 29.93 -0.86 7.93
CA PRO A 19 31.22 -1.40 7.51
C PRO A 19 32.38 -0.41 7.63
N THR A 20 32.11 0.89 7.77
CA THR A 20 33.13 1.96 7.93
C THR A 20 33.56 2.17 9.38
N LYS A 21 32.96 1.47 10.36
CA LYS A 21 33.35 1.56 11.77
C LYS A 21 34.83 1.16 11.94
N PRO A 22 35.65 1.94 12.67
CA PRO A 22 37.03 1.57 12.95
C PRO A 22 37.16 0.17 13.58
N GLY A 23 38.13 -0.61 13.10
CA GLY A 23 38.37 -1.98 13.57
C GLY A 23 37.45 -3.07 12.99
N THR A 24 36.60 -2.72 12.01
CA THR A 24 35.75 -3.72 11.31
C THR A 24 36.61 -4.74 10.57
N LYS A 25 36.29 -6.03 10.77
CA LYS A 25 36.93 -7.15 10.07
C LYS A 25 36.05 -7.62 8.92
N MET A 26 36.67 -8.16 7.86
CA MET A 26 35.93 -8.75 6.74
C MET A 26 34.99 -9.86 7.25
N PRO A 27 33.72 -9.89 6.80
CA PRO A 27 32.78 -10.91 7.20
C PRO A 27 33.22 -12.30 6.72
N THR A 28 33.01 -13.31 7.55
CA THR A 28 33.12 -14.72 7.16
C THR A 28 31.76 -15.27 6.73
N GLY A 29 31.73 -16.15 5.73
CA GLY A 29 30.49 -16.76 5.23
C GLY A 29 29.57 -15.78 4.47
N ASN A 30 28.26 -16.02 4.52
CA ASN A 30 27.25 -15.29 3.71
C ASN A 30 26.76 -13.95 4.34
N LYS A 31 27.51 -13.37 5.29
CA LYS A 31 27.11 -12.11 5.94
C LYS A 31 27.29 -10.93 4.98
N LYS A 32 26.26 -10.09 4.84
CA LYS A 32 26.33 -8.87 4.02
C LYS A 32 27.10 -7.78 4.75
N LEU A 33 27.79 -6.91 4.01
CA LEU A 33 28.50 -5.76 4.58
C LEU A 33 27.55 -4.82 5.37
N ALA A 34 26.29 -4.72 4.96
CA ALA A 34 25.27 -3.92 5.64
C ALA A 34 24.93 -4.43 7.06
N ASP A 35 25.16 -5.72 7.35
CA ASP A 35 24.84 -6.34 8.64
C ASP A 35 25.98 -6.19 9.66
N LEU A 36 27.10 -5.57 9.26
CA LEU A 36 28.25 -5.34 10.13
C LEU A 36 28.00 -4.18 11.09
N ASN A 37 28.40 -4.37 12.35
CA ASN A 37 28.30 -3.36 13.41
C ASN A 37 26.92 -2.71 13.49
N PRO A 38 25.85 -3.47 13.79
CA PRO A 38 24.50 -2.92 13.85
C PRO A 38 24.38 -1.88 14.96
N CYS A 39 23.51 -0.90 14.75
CA CYS A 39 23.17 0.05 15.80
C CYS A 39 22.46 -0.63 16.97
N PRO A 40 22.64 -0.15 18.21
CA PRO A 40 21.80 -0.52 19.33
C PRO A 40 20.31 -0.36 19.00
N LEU A 41 19.46 -1.15 19.68
CA LEU A 41 18.00 -1.13 19.49
C LEU A 41 17.51 -1.43 18.06
N LYS A 42 18.38 -1.94 17.17
CA LYS A 42 18.10 -2.05 15.74
C LYS A 42 17.73 -0.70 15.10
N ALA A 43 18.28 0.40 15.61
CA ALA A 43 18.14 1.71 14.98
C ALA A 43 18.80 1.73 13.59
N CYS A 44 18.48 2.75 12.80
CA CYS A 44 19.01 2.92 11.46
C CYS A 44 20.49 3.29 11.53
N CYS A 45 21.30 2.67 10.67
CA CYS A 45 22.68 3.07 10.43
C CYS A 45 22.75 3.87 9.15
N ASN A 46 23.15 5.14 9.21
CA ASN A 46 23.27 5.98 8.03
C ASN A 46 24.61 5.80 7.29
N ILE A 47 24.74 6.38 6.09
CA ILE A 47 25.99 6.30 5.30
C ILE A 47 27.23 6.85 6.02
N TRP A 48 27.04 7.75 6.98
CA TRP A 48 28.10 8.34 7.80
C TRP A 48 28.49 7.46 9.01
N GLY A 49 27.94 6.25 9.09
CA GLY A 49 28.17 5.32 10.18
C GLY A 49 27.56 5.78 11.50
N GLN A 50 26.54 6.63 11.49
CA GLN A 50 25.86 7.12 12.69
C GLN A 50 24.54 6.39 12.93
N CYS A 51 24.21 6.19 14.20
CA CYS A 51 22.98 5.55 14.64
C CYS A 51 21.91 6.56 15.00
N GLY A 52 20.67 6.32 14.53
CA GLY A 52 19.52 7.12 14.93
C GLY A 52 18.20 6.57 14.40
N THR A 53 17.11 7.21 14.79
CA THR A 53 15.73 6.77 14.49
C THR A 53 14.95 7.77 13.62
N THR A 54 15.55 8.90 13.26
CA THR A 54 14.90 9.95 12.46
C THR A 54 15.20 9.79 10.96
N ARG A 55 14.58 10.64 10.13
CA ARG A 55 14.76 10.65 8.68
C ARG A 55 16.22 10.81 8.25
N ASP A 56 17.01 11.56 9.02
CA ASP A 56 18.44 11.76 8.77
C ASP A 56 19.27 10.48 8.88
N TYR A 57 18.71 9.44 9.49
CA TYR A 57 19.36 8.15 9.64
C TYR A 57 18.70 7.03 8.84
N CYS A 58 17.37 7.11 8.66
CA CYS A 58 16.56 6.01 8.15
C CYS A 58 16.17 6.12 6.67
N THR A 59 16.59 7.18 5.96
CA THR A 59 16.17 7.42 4.56
C THR A 59 16.63 6.29 3.63
N ILE A 60 15.67 5.67 2.93
CA ILE A 60 15.94 4.64 1.93
C ILE A 60 16.38 5.33 0.63
N SER A 61 17.67 5.63 0.53
CA SER A 61 18.28 6.19 -0.68
C SER A 61 19.43 5.30 -1.13
N LYS A 62 19.32 4.75 -2.34
CA LYS A 62 20.35 3.90 -2.95
C LYS A 62 21.00 4.64 -4.11
N SER A 63 22.34 4.67 -4.12
CA SER A 63 23.14 5.08 -5.27
C SER A 63 22.86 4.18 -6.49
N THR A 64 23.01 4.74 -7.70
CA THR A 64 22.94 4.00 -8.97
C THR A 64 24.00 2.89 -9.08
N THR A 65 25.07 2.97 -8.29
CA THR A 65 26.17 1.99 -8.27
C THR A 65 25.98 0.83 -7.30
N VAL A 66 24.86 0.76 -6.54
CA VAL A 66 24.42 -0.34 -5.64
C VAL A 66 25.42 -0.74 -4.52
N ASN A 67 26.57 -0.08 -4.41
CA ASN A 67 27.57 -0.36 -3.37
C ASN A 67 27.04 0.01 -1.96
N PRO A 68 27.17 -0.87 -0.94
CA PRO A 68 26.81 -0.57 0.43
C PRO A 68 27.58 0.65 0.97
N GLY A 69 26.88 1.61 1.58
CA GLY A 69 27.47 2.85 2.09
C GLY A 69 27.42 4.04 1.11
N MET A 70 26.80 3.90 -0.05
CA MET A 70 26.62 4.98 -1.03
C MET A 70 25.15 5.38 -1.18
N SER A 71 24.87 6.66 -0.95
CA SER A 71 23.55 7.29 -1.14
C SER A 71 23.50 8.05 -2.47
N LYS A 72 22.31 8.45 -2.91
CA LYS A 72 22.19 9.44 -3.98
C LYS A 72 22.89 10.75 -3.58
N PRO A 73 23.40 11.55 -4.55
CA PRO A 73 23.98 12.85 -4.25
C PRO A 73 23.05 13.70 -3.38
N ARG A 74 23.59 14.27 -2.29
CA ARG A 74 22.88 15.14 -1.33
C ARG A 74 21.78 14.46 -0.47
N GLU A 75 21.75 13.13 -0.41
CA GLU A 75 20.79 12.41 0.45
C GLU A 75 21.50 11.67 1.59
N ASN A 76 20.90 11.68 2.79
CA ASN A 76 21.38 10.95 3.98
C ASN A 76 20.90 9.49 3.95
N GLY A 77 21.40 8.71 3.00
CA GLY A 77 21.00 7.32 2.81
C GLY A 77 21.28 6.43 4.03
N CYS A 78 20.61 5.28 4.05
CA CYS A 78 20.69 4.30 5.12
C CYS A 78 21.36 3.00 4.64
N ILE A 79 22.23 2.46 5.48
CA ILE A 79 22.97 1.19 5.28
C ILE A 79 22.16 0.01 5.79
N SER A 80 21.60 0.09 7.01
CA SER A 80 20.88 -1.02 7.65
C SER A 80 19.76 -0.56 8.58
N ASN A 81 18.78 -1.45 8.79
CA ASN A 81 17.51 -1.18 9.49
C ASN A 81 16.73 0.02 8.90
N CYS A 82 16.78 0.19 7.59
CA CYS A 82 16.28 1.39 6.92
C CYS A 82 14.75 1.45 6.84
N GLY A 83 14.25 2.68 6.70
CA GLY A 83 12.83 2.98 6.68
C GLY A 83 12.30 3.37 8.05
N MET A 84 11.21 4.13 8.05
CA MET A 84 10.52 4.58 9.27
C MET A 84 9.10 4.02 9.34
N ARG A 85 8.81 2.96 8.57
CA ARG A 85 7.49 2.33 8.58
C ARG A 85 7.29 1.68 9.95
N ILE A 86 6.22 2.08 10.64
CA ILE A 86 5.82 1.46 11.89
C ILE A 86 5.49 -0.01 11.60
N VAL A 87 6.15 -0.91 12.31
CA VAL A 87 5.85 -2.34 12.29
C VAL A 87 5.07 -2.64 13.57
N ASN A 88 3.87 -3.19 13.43
CA ASN A 88 3.03 -3.58 14.55
C ASN A 88 2.97 -5.11 14.68
N ASN A 89 2.40 -5.61 15.77
CA ASN A 89 1.99 -7.01 15.85
C ASN A 89 0.91 -7.31 14.79
N GLU A 90 0.95 -8.51 14.21
CA GLU A 90 -0.04 -8.95 13.21
C GLU A 90 -1.46 -9.06 13.81
N LYS A 91 -1.58 -9.25 15.12
CA LYS A 91 -2.84 -9.37 15.86
C LYS A 91 -2.84 -8.46 17.08
N ALA A 92 -3.96 -7.76 17.35
CA ALA A 92 -4.19 -7.07 18.64
C ALA A 92 -3.89 -7.95 19.86
N PRO A 93 -3.51 -7.32 20.99
CA PRO A 93 -3.63 -7.97 22.28
C PRO A 93 -5.12 -8.19 22.61
N ASP A 94 -5.43 -9.32 23.26
CA ASP A 94 -6.81 -9.67 23.67
C ASP A 94 -7.40 -8.67 24.67
N SER A 95 -6.56 -7.87 25.34
CA SER A 95 -6.99 -6.78 26.23
C SER A 95 -6.00 -5.61 26.22
N PHE A 96 -6.51 -4.42 26.51
CA PHE A 96 -5.70 -3.20 26.67
C PHE A 96 -5.56 -2.85 28.14
N LYS A 97 -4.35 -2.41 28.54
CA LYS A 97 -4.11 -1.87 29.87
C LYS A 97 -4.29 -0.36 29.86
N LYS A 98 -4.92 0.18 30.90
CA LYS A 98 -4.95 1.62 31.21
C LYS A 98 -4.32 1.78 32.58
N ILE A 99 -3.17 2.44 32.62
CA ILE A 99 -2.30 2.52 33.80
C ILE A 99 -2.29 3.97 34.29
N ALA A 100 -2.60 4.17 35.57
CA ALA A 100 -2.50 5.47 36.23
C ALA A 100 -1.33 5.48 37.22
N TYR A 101 -0.46 6.49 37.16
CA TYR A 101 0.53 6.77 38.20
C TYR A 101 -0.10 7.71 39.23
N TYR A 102 -0.09 7.31 40.51
CA TYR A 102 -0.65 8.08 41.62
C TYR A 102 0.48 8.58 42.52
N GLU A 103 0.70 9.89 42.48
CA GLU A 103 1.73 10.55 43.28
C GLU A 103 1.43 10.49 44.79
N SER A 104 2.29 9.83 45.55
CA SER A 104 2.14 9.60 46.99
C SER A 104 2.27 10.91 47.80
N TRP A 105 2.98 11.90 47.26
CA TRP A 105 3.14 13.24 47.81
C TRP A 105 2.11 14.25 47.30
N ASN A 106 1.09 13.84 46.52
CA ASN A 106 0.16 14.82 45.92
C ASN A 106 -0.57 15.71 46.95
N GLN A 107 -0.71 15.24 48.19
CA GLN A 107 -1.33 15.98 49.29
C GLN A 107 -0.42 17.10 49.85
N ASP A 108 0.89 17.04 49.58
CA ASP A 108 1.86 18.07 49.96
C ASP A 108 1.88 19.26 48.98
N ARG A 109 1.16 19.16 47.84
CA ARG A 109 1.02 20.25 46.88
C ARG A 109 0.26 21.43 47.48
N PRO A 110 0.38 22.66 46.94
CA PRO A 110 -0.43 23.79 47.41
C PRO A 110 -1.92 23.68 47.01
N CYS A 111 -2.26 22.92 45.98
CA CYS A 111 -3.63 22.77 45.45
C CYS A 111 -3.78 21.51 44.58
N MET A 112 -5.00 21.27 44.09
CA MET A 112 -5.34 20.14 43.20
C MET A 112 -4.96 18.76 43.77
N HIS A 113 -5.25 18.57 45.05
CA HIS A 113 -5.11 17.28 45.72
C HIS A 113 -6.12 16.28 45.18
N MET A 114 -5.74 15.01 45.17
CA MET A 114 -6.63 13.92 44.81
C MET A 114 -6.48 12.78 45.80
N ASP A 115 -7.58 12.35 46.42
CA ASP A 115 -7.59 11.11 47.19
C ASP A 115 -7.54 9.91 46.23
N VAL A 116 -6.72 8.91 46.54
CA VAL A 116 -6.51 7.73 45.67
C VAL A 116 -7.80 6.97 45.34
N ARG A 117 -8.81 6.99 46.23
CA ARG A 117 -10.11 6.32 46.01
C ARG A 117 -10.89 6.94 44.86
N THR A 118 -10.63 8.21 44.56
CA THR A 118 -11.24 8.96 43.46
C THR A 118 -10.98 8.29 42.11
N ILE A 119 -9.83 7.63 41.96
CA ILE A 119 -9.45 6.89 40.74
C ILE A 119 -10.52 5.86 40.36
N THR A 120 -11.11 5.18 41.35
CA THR A 120 -12.12 4.13 41.14
C THR A 120 -13.56 4.60 41.32
N SER A 121 -13.81 5.71 42.02
CA SER A 121 -15.16 6.15 42.37
C SER A 121 -15.72 7.27 41.49
N ALA A 122 -14.88 8.17 40.97
CA ALA A 122 -15.34 9.38 40.27
C ALA A 122 -15.07 9.36 38.76
N PHE A 123 -14.11 8.57 38.30
CA PHE A 123 -13.77 8.48 36.89
C PHE A 123 -14.43 7.24 36.26
N THR A 124 -15.29 7.44 35.26
CA THR A 124 -15.80 6.38 34.35
C THR A 124 -14.70 5.87 33.39
N SER A 125 -13.44 5.93 33.79
CA SER A 125 -12.26 5.91 32.92
C SER A 125 -11.80 4.49 32.52
N GLY A 126 -12.29 3.45 33.21
CA GLY A 126 -11.92 2.06 32.93
C GLY A 126 -10.43 1.77 33.16
N TRP A 127 -9.81 2.40 34.17
CA TRP A 127 -8.44 2.09 34.59
C TRP A 127 -8.30 0.61 34.97
N THR A 128 -7.20 -0.02 34.57
CA THR A 128 -6.95 -1.43 34.90
C THR A 128 -5.86 -1.59 35.94
N HIS A 129 -4.92 -0.64 36.03
CA HIS A 129 -3.83 -0.62 37.00
C HIS A 129 -3.66 0.78 37.60
N VAL A 130 -3.30 0.82 38.88
CA VAL A 130 -2.80 2.03 39.56
C VAL A 130 -1.42 1.73 40.12
N HIS A 131 -0.44 2.53 39.72
CA HIS A 131 0.91 2.53 40.24
C HIS A 131 0.97 3.55 41.38
N PHE A 132 1.22 3.11 42.61
CA PHE A 132 1.45 4.01 43.74
C PHE A 132 2.89 4.49 43.70
N THR A 133 3.09 5.77 43.39
CA THR A 133 4.39 6.33 42.97
C THR A 133 4.81 7.45 43.90
N PHE A 134 5.96 7.41 44.57
CA PHE A 134 6.89 6.29 44.66
C PHE A 134 6.96 5.82 46.12
N ALA A 135 7.14 4.51 46.28
CA ALA A 135 7.70 3.97 47.50
C ALA A 135 9.21 4.22 47.52
N ASN A 136 9.75 4.50 48.69
CA ASN A 136 11.16 4.78 48.87
C ASN A 136 11.96 3.50 49.09
N ILE A 137 13.24 3.52 48.73
CA ILE A 137 14.21 2.47 49.06
C ILE A 137 15.32 3.11 49.90
N THR A 138 15.54 2.57 51.08
CA THR A 138 16.60 3.03 51.98
C THR A 138 17.97 2.53 51.52
N SER A 139 19.05 3.10 52.06
CA SER A 139 20.43 2.73 51.73
C SER A 139 20.80 1.28 52.09
N ASP A 140 20.06 0.66 53.02
CA ASP A 140 20.14 -0.77 53.37
C ASP A 140 19.16 -1.64 52.57
N TYR A 141 18.64 -1.11 51.47
CA TYR A 141 17.77 -1.78 50.49
C TYR A 141 16.41 -2.22 51.05
N LYS A 142 15.87 -1.49 52.04
CA LYS A 142 14.52 -1.70 52.59
C LYS A 142 13.49 -0.82 51.91
N VAL A 143 12.27 -1.34 51.77
CA VAL A 143 11.14 -0.56 51.26
C VAL A 143 10.53 0.28 52.37
N SER A 144 10.33 1.57 52.10
CA SER A 144 9.70 2.51 53.04
C SER A 144 8.61 3.31 52.34
N VAL A 145 7.44 3.42 52.98
CA VAL A 145 6.32 4.23 52.50
C VAL A 145 5.88 5.19 53.61
N LYS A 146 6.02 6.48 53.35
CA LYS A 146 5.50 7.53 54.23
C LYS A 146 4.01 7.72 53.93
N ASP A 147 3.14 7.29 54.83
CA ASP A 147 1.68 7.34 54.65
C ASP A 147 0.99 8.39 55.55
N THR A 148 1.53 9.61 55.58
CA THR A 148 1.05 10.70 56.45
C THR A 148 -0.44 10.99 56.28
N TYR A 149 -0.96 10.88 55.05
CA TYR A 149 -2.35 11.20 54.71
C TYR A 149 -3.23 9.96 54.50
N GLY A 150 -2.77 8.77 54.89
CA GLY A 150 -3.51 7.50 54.77
C GLY A 150 -3.81 7.05 53.33
N GLN A 151 -3.08 7.58 52.34
CA GLN A 151 -3.27 7.29 50.93
C GLN A 151 -2.75 5.90 50.56
N PHE A 152 -1.68 5.40 51.15
CA PHE A 152 -1.23 4.02 50.92
C PHE A 152 -2.20 3.02 51.54
N LYS A 153 -2.71 3.30 52.75
CA LYS A 153 -3.81 2.52 53.34
C LYS A 153 -5.03 2.44 52.41
N ASN A 154 -5.45 3.59 51.86
CA ASN A 154 -6.59 3.65 50.94
C ASN A 154 -6.31 2.94 49.61
N PHE A 155 -5.09 3.06 49.07
CA PHE A 155 -4.64 2.38 47.86
C PHE A 155 -4.73 0.85 47.97
N LYS A 156 -4.28 0.30 49.09
CA LYS A 156 -4.42 -1.15 49.38
C LYS A 156 -5.89 -1.57 49.42
N GLY A 157 -6.79 -0.68 49.81
CA GLY A 157 -8.23 -0.94 49.88
C GLY A 157 -8.97 -0.93 48.54
N LEU A 158 -8.34 -0.47 47.45
CA LEU A 158 -8.99 -0.40 46.13
C LEU A 158 -9.44 -1.79 45.64
N LYS A 159 -10.59 -1.82 44.96
CA LYS A 159 -11.20 -3.03 44.41
C LYS A 159 -11.43 -2.89 42.91
N GLY A 160 -11.45 -4.01 42.19
CA GLY A 160 -11.68 -4.03 40.74
C GLY A 160 -10.53 -3.47 39.89
N ILE A 161 -9.37 -3.20 40.49
CA ILE A 161 -8.20 -2.61 39.83
C ILE A 161 -6.92 -3.23 40.37
N LYS A 162 -5.88 -3.34 39.53
CA LYS A 162 -4.57 -3.88 39.92
C LYS A 162 -3.76 -2.82 40.67
N ARG A 163 -3.31 -3.14 41.89
CA ARG A 163 -2.54 -2.26 42.77
C ARG A 163 -1.05 -2.57 42.63
N ILE A 164 -0.31 -1.70 41.96
CA ILE A 164 1.12 -1.86 41.67
C ILE A 164 1.92 -0.88 42.53
N ILE A 165 2.95 -1.34 43.23
CA ILE A 165 3.89 -0.44 43.91
C ILE A 165 5.03 -0.06 42.96
N ALA A 166 5.33 1.23 42.83
CA ALA A 166 6.41 1.70 41.97
C ALA A 166 7.58 2.25 42.78
N PHE A 167 8.80 1.97 42.30
CA PHE A 167 10.06 2.42 42.89
C PHE A 167 10.86 3.25 41.89
N GLY A 168 11.56 4.28 42.38
CA GLY A 168 12.42 5.12 41.57
C GLY A 168 11.78 6.47 41.24
N GLY A 169 11.61 6.75 39.95
CA GLY A 169 11.31 8.06 39.40
C GLY A 169 12.56 8.93 39.27
N TRP A 170 12.44 10.01 38.51
CA TRP A 170 13.51 10.97 38.24
C TRP A 170 14.28 11.40 39.50
N SER A 171 13.62 12.07 40.45
CA SER A 171 14.29 12.65 41.64
C SER A 171 15.03 11.62 42.50
N PHE A 172 14.53 10.39 42.59
CA PHE A 172 15.21 9.32 43.32
C PHE A 172 16.40 8.76 42.54
N SER A 173 16.25 8.64 41.22
CA SER A 173 17.28 8.05 40.35
C SER A 173 18.48 8.96 40.12
N VAL A 174 18.29 10.28 40.18
CA VAL A 174 19.34 11.29 39.93
C VAL A 174 19.64 12.21 41.12
N GLY A 175 18.95 12.04 42.24
CA GLY A 175 19.22 12.81 43.46
C GLY A 175 20.59 12.47 44.06
N VAL A 176 21.36 13.48 44.47
CA VAL A 176 22.72 13.30 45.02
C VAL A 176 22.78 12.34 46.21
N ASP A 177 21.72 12.26 47.00
CA ASP A 177 21.63 11.37 48.17
C ASP A 177 21.15 9.96 47.83
N THR A 178 20.59 9.74 46.63
CA THR A 178 19.83 8.52 46.30
C THR A 178 20.29 7.79 45.04
N TYR A 179 21.02 8.45 44.13
CA TYR A 179 21.41 7.88 42.83
C TYR A 179 22.24 6.58 42.94
N THR A 180 22.97 6.40 44.04
CA THR A 180 23.79 5.21 44.30
C THR A 180 22.95 4.00 44.72
N ILE A 181 21.76 4.20 45.28
CA ILE A 181 20.99 3.13 45.95
C ILE A 181 20.63 2.04 44.94
N LEU A 182 19.97 2.37 43.82
CA LEU A 182 19.62 1.37 42.80
C LEU A 182 20.84 0.78 42.10
N ARG A 183 21.88 1.61 41.85
CA ARG A 183 23.14 1.17 41.23
C ARG A 183 23.82 0.09 42.06
N GLU A 184 23.85 0.24 43.39
CA GLU A 184 24.44 -0.74 44.30
C GLU A 184 23.50 -1.92 44.55
N ALA A 185 22.18 -1.68 44.68
CA ALA A 185 21.20 -2.72 44.98
C ALA A 185 21.14 -3.82 43.91
N VAL A 186 21.30 -3.46 42.63
CA VAL A 186 21.24 -4.42 41.52
C VAL A 186 22.54 -5.20 41.29
N LYS A 187 23.64 -4.88 41.99
CA LYS A 187 24.92 -5.60 41.86
C LYS A 187 24.82 -7.04 42.39
N PRO A 188 25.63 -7.98 41.88
CA PRO A 188 25.57 -9.39 42.31
C PRO A 188 25.61 -9.61 43.82
N VAL A 189 26.35 -8.78 44.56
CA VAL A 189 26.49 -8.88 46.03
C VAL A 189 25.24 -8.48 46.81
N ASN A 190 24.40 -7.59 46.27
CA ASN A 190 23.23 -7.02 46.97
C ASN A 190 21.89 -7.49 46.39
N ARG A 191 21.88 -7.92 45.12
CA ARG A 191 20.68 -8.20 44.32
C ARG A 191 19.72 -9.18 44.97
N GLU A 192 20.24 -10.23 45.60
CA GLU A 192 19.42 -11.26 46.26
C GLU A 192 18.63 -10.67 47.43
N ALA A 193 19.31 -9.90 48.29
CA ALA A 193 18.68 -9.27 49.45
C ALA A 193 17.62 -8.26 49.03
N PHE A 194 17.92 -7.42 48.04
CA PHE A 194 16.98 -6.43 47.53
C PHE A 194 15.76 -7.07 46.83
N ALA A 195 15.98 -8.11 46.00
CA ALA A 195 14.86 -8.82 45.37
C ALA A 195 13.94 -9.49 46.40
N ASN A 196 14.52 -10.09 47.45
CA ASN A 196 13.74 -10.69 48.54
C ASN A 196 12.92 -9.63 49.28
N GLU A 197 13.48 -8.44 49.53
CA GLU A 197 12.77 -7.34 50.16
C GLU A 197 11.55 -6.90 49.34
N VAL A 198 11.73 -6.64 48.04
CA VAL A 198 10.64 -6.20 47.15
C VAL A 198 9.53 -7.25 47.11
N VAL A 199 9.89 -8.52 46.93
CA VAL A 199 8.92 -9.62 46.86
C VAL A 199 8.18 -9.78 48.18
N ARG A 200 8.88 -9.64 49.32
CA ARG A 200 8.27 -9.64 50.65
C ARG A 200 7.27 -8.50 50.78
N PHE A 201 7.65 -7.27 50.43
CA PHE A 201 6.78 -6.11 50.53
C PHE A 201 5.49 -6.26 49.71
N VAL A 202 5.59 -6.78 48.48
CA VAL A 202 4.44 -7.09 47.63
C VAL A 202 3.49 -8.10 48.29
N LYS A 203 4.04 -9.14 48.95
CA LYS A 203 3.26 -10.17 49.64
C LYS A 203 2.61 -9.64 50.92
N ASP A 204 3.39 -8.99 51.79
CA ASP A 204 2.95 -8.49 53.10
C ASP A 204 1.83 -7.45 52.99
N HIS A 205 1.74 -6.77 51.85
CA HIS A 205 0.70 -5.78 51.57
C HIS A 205 -0.37 -6.22 50.59
N ASP A 206 -0.38 -7.50 50.20
CA ASP A 206 -1.32 -8.08 49.23
C ASP A 206 -1.45 -7.21 47.97
N LEU A 207 -0.32 -6.84 47.37
CA LEU A 207 -0.28 -6.03 46.16
C LEU A 207 -0.33 -6.92 44.91
N ASP A 208 -0.77 -6.35 43.79
CA ASP A 208 -0.91 -7.06 42.52
C ASP A 208 0.37 -7.08 41.68
N GLY A 209 1.39 -6.31 42.07
CA GLY A 209 2.66 -6.30 41.36
C GLY A 209 3.59 -5.17 41.77
N VAL A 210 4.69 -5.05 41.03
CA VAL A 210 5.74 -4.06 41.22
C VAL A 210 6.17 -3.46 39.88
N ASP A 211 6.47 -2.18 39.90
CA ASP A 211 7.04 -1.42 38.79
C ASP A 211 8.40 -0.82 39.20
N PHE A 212 9.40 -0.90 38.33
CA PHE A 212 10.68 -0.22 38.52
C PHE A 212 10.85 0.89 37.49
N ASP A 213 10.83 2.12 37.98
CA ASP A 213 11.04 3.35 37.21
C ASP A 213 12.46 3.88 37.49
N TRP A 214 13.48 3.17 37.01
CA TRP A 214 14.87 3.59 37.19
C TRP A 214 15.33 4.47 36.02
N GLU A 215 15.59 5.74 36.31
CA GLU A 215 15.91 6.78 35.32
C GLU A 215 17.36 7.31 35.43
N TYR A 216 18.36 6.76 34.74
CA TYR A 216 18.37 5.55 33.90
C TYR A 216 19.64 4.73 34.18
N PRO A 217 19.60 3.38 34.07
CA PRO A 217 20.80 2.54 34.14
C PRO A 217 21.80 2.89 33.02
N ASP A 218 23.07 3.03 33.38
CA ASP A 218 24.20 3.46 32.54
C ASP A 218 24.06 4.84 31.81
N TYR A 219 24.86 5.81 32.27
CA TYR A 219 25.01 7.13 31.65
C TYR A 219 26.30 7.29 30.81
N ALA A 220 27.07 6.22 30.59
CA ALA A 220 28.49 6.31 30.26
C ALA A 220 28.84 6.57 28.78
N PHE A 221 27.90 6.56 27.84
CA PHE A 221 28.24 6.60 26.40
C PHE A 221 28.38 8.00 25.77
N LEU A 222 28.44 9.09 26.55
CA LEU A 222 28.82 10.40 26.03
C LEU A 222 30.35 10.56 26.16
N THR A 223 31.08 10.03 25.17
CA THR A 223 32.48 10.39 24.89
C THR A 223 32.59 11.55 23.89
N PHE A 224 31.48 11.95 23.27
CA PHE A 224 31.43 13.06 22.29
C PHE A 224 30.36 14.12 22.58
N HIS A 225 29.63 13.99 23.67
CA HIS A 225 28.85 15.07 24.24
C HIS A 225 29.52 15.41 25.58
N PRO A 226 29.73 16.70 25.93
CA PRO A 226 30.00 17.07 27.32
C PRO A 226 28.91 16.44 28.20
N GLN A 227 29.15 16.32 29.52
CA GLN A 227 28.15 15.93 30.52
C GLN A 227 26.77 16.30 30.01
N ALA A 228 25.82 15.36 30.00
CA ALA A 228 24.48 15.73 29.61
C ALA A 228 24.14 17.00 30.40
N PRO A 229 23.90 18.12 29.70
CA PRO A 229 24.05 19.45 30.29
C PRO A 229 23.10 19.68 31.48
N ASP A 230 22.11 18.79 31.62
CA ASP A 230 21.13 18.66 32.68
C ASP A 230 21.62 18.02 34.00
N LEU A 231 22.72 17.25 34.03
CA LEU A 231 23.18 16.53 35.24
C LEU A 231 24.72 16.58 35.43
N PRO A 232 25.30 17.76 35.71
CA PRO A 232 26.75 17.91 35.87
C PRO A 232 27.33 17.19 37.10
N ASP A 233 26.53 17.00 38.15
CA ASP A 233 27.00 16.52 39.47
C ASP A 233 26.86 15.00 39.70
N ILE A 234 26.30 14.26 38.74
CA ILE A 234 26.09 12.81 38.87
C ILE A 234 27.15 12.02 38.10
N PRO A 235 27.98 11.20 38.78
CA PRO A 235 28.99 10.40 38.11
C PRO A 235 28.40 9.40 37.11
N LYS A 236 29.17 9.12 36.04
CA LYS A 236 28.84 8.09 35.07
C LYS A 236 28.67 6.73 35.76
N GLY A 237 27.62 6.00 35.38
CA GLY A 237 27.38 4.63 35.83
C GLY A 237 28.43 3.65 35.29
N SER A 238 28.46 2.43 35.85
CA SER A 238 29.32 1.36 35.32
C SER A 238 28.71 0.68 34.09
N LEU A 239 29.55 0.24 33.15
CA LEU A 239 29.10 -0.46 31.92
C LEU A 239 28.35 -1.78 32.20
N ASP A 240 28.45 -2.32 33.41
CA ASP A 240 27.76 -3.54 33.85
C ASP A 240 26.34 -3.29 34.38
N GLU A 241 25.94 -2.03 34.65
CA GLU A 241 24.61 -1.68 35.17
C GLU A 241 23.45 -2.25 34.34
N PRO A 242 23.45 -2.14 32.99
CA PRO A 242 22.40 -2.72 32.15
C PRO A 242 22.24 -4.24 32.31
N ALA A 243 23.37 -4.94 32.44
CA ALA A 243 23.38 -6.38 32.63
C ALA A 243 22.91 -6.75 34.04
N ASN A 244 23.32 -5.96 35.04
CA ASN A 244 22.93 -6.15 36.43
C ASN A 244 21.45 -5.88 36.66
N TYR A 245 20.90 -4.84 36.03
CA TYR A 245 19.48 -4.52 36.09
C TYR A 245 18.63 -5.63 35.46
N LEU A 246 18.97 -6.11 34.26
CA LEU A 246 18.27 -7.24 33.64
C LEU A 246 18.27 -8.49 34.55
N LYS A 247 19.42 -8.83 35.13
CA LYS A 247 19.52 -9.98 36.04
C LYS A 247 18.72 -9.77 37.33
N PHE A 248 18.61 -8.54 37.82
CA PHE A 248 17.74 -8.19 38.95
C PHE A 248 16.27 -8.40 38.60
N LEU A 249 15.79 -7.89 37.45
CA LEU A 249 14.41 -8.08 37.00
C LEU A 249 14.07 -9.57 36.84
N GLN A 250 15.00 -10.38 36.29
CA GLN A 250 14.82 -11.82 36.18
C GLN A 250 14.68 -12.51 37.55
N LEU A 251 15.47 -12.06 38.53
CA LEU A 251 15.43 -12.59 39.90
C LEU A 251 14.15 -12.19 40.64
N VAL A 252 13.69 -10.95 40.47
CA VAL A 252 12.40 -10.51 41.01
C VAL A 252 11.27 -11.33 40.39
N LYS A 253 11.25 -11.48 39.05
CA LYS A 253 10.23 -12.26 38.36
C LYS A 253 10.20 -13.73 38.80
N SER A 254 11.34 -14.35 39.05
CA SER A 254 11.40 -15.75 39.49
C SER A 254 10.92 -15.98 40.93
N LYS A 255 10.95 -14.93 41.77
CA LYS A 255 10.54 -14.98 43.18
C LYS A 255 9.12 -14.45 43.42
N LEU A 256 8.62 -13.59 42.53
CA LEU A 256 7.23 -13.11 42.58
C LEU A 256 6.25 -14.28 42.35
N PRO A 257 5.12 -14.32 43.08
CA PRO A 257 4.04 -15.23 42.74
C PRO A 257 3.56 -15.02 41.30
N SER A 258 3.13 -16.10 40.64
CA SER A 258 2.78 -16.07 39.21
C SER A 258 1.58 -15.18 38.86
N ASP A 259 0.72 -14.86 39.83
CA ASP A 259 -0.42 -13.95 39.68
C ASP A 259 -0.04 -12.47 39.83
N LYS A 260 1.21 -12.16 40.23
CA LYS A 260 1.72 -10.79 40.38
C LYS A 260 2.48 -10.32 39.15
N SER A 261 2.27 -9.06 38.77
CA SER A 261 2.98 -8.47 37.63
C SER A 261 4.30 -7.81 38.03
N LEU A 262 5.29 -7.90 37.15
CA LEU A 262 6.50 -7.10 37.13
C LEU A 262 6.47 -6.20 35.90
N SER A 263 6.70 -4.91 36.07
CA SER A 263 6.88 -3.95 34.98
C SER A 263 8.10 -3.06 35.21
N ILE A 264 8.46 -2.33 34.16
CA ILE A 264 9.42 -1.22 34.24
C ILE A 264 8.86 -0.01 33.49
N ALA A 265 9.33 1.17 33.88
CA ALA A 265 9.28 2.34 33.01
C ALA A 265 10.55 2.40 32.14
N ALA A 266 10.40 2.75 30.88
CA ALA A 266 11.50 2.85 29.93
C ALA A 266 11.41 4.15 29.11
N PRO A 267 12.54 4.82 28.81
CA PRO A 267 12.53 6.09 28.10
C PRO A 267 12.16 5.92 26.63
N ALA A 268 11.50 6.92 26.04
CA ALA A 268 11.27 6.98 24.59
C ALA A 268 12.49 7.45 23.79
N SER A 269 13.37 8.25 24.41
CA SER A 269 14.57 8.76 23.77
C SER A 269 15.57 7.63 23.49
N PHE A 270 16.03 7.54 22.23
CA PHE A 270 17.06 6.58 21.81
C PHE A 270 18.31 6.62 22.70
N TRP A 271 18.69 7.82 23.16
CA TRP A 271 19.94 8.04 23.91
C TRP A 271 19.93 7.40 25.30
N TYR A 272 18.80 7.44 26.00
CA TYR A 272 18.63 6.75 27.28
C TYR A 272 18.21 5.29 27.07
N HIS A 273 17.39 5.01 26.04
CA HIS A 273 16.83 3.68 25.81
C HIS A 273 17.87 2.65 25.38
N LYS A 274 18.95 3.06 24.69
CA LYS A 274 19.99 2.13 24.20
C LYS A 274 20.69 1.34 25.30
N GLN A 275 20.59 1.83 26.53
CA GLN A 275 21.15 1.21 27.73
C GLN A 275 20.26 0.09 28.27
N PHE A 276 18.98 0.10 27.94
CA PHE A 276 18.08 -0.98 28.29
C PHE A 276 18.32 -2.15 27.35
N ARG A 277 18.55 -3.34 27.92
CA ARG A 277 18.53 -4.60 27.17
C ARG A 277 17.09 -4.99 26.82
N ILE A 278 16.38 -4.09 26.13
CA ILE A 278 14.93 -4.07 26.08
C ILE A 278 14.34 -5.36 25.51
N ALA A 279 14.99 -5.97 24.51
CA ALA A 279 14.54 -7.25 23.96
C ALA A 279 14.60 -8.42 24.96
N ALA A 280 15.55 -8.39 25.92
CA ALA A 280 15.63 -9.39 26.98
C ALA A 280 14.72 -9.04 28.16
N ILE A 281 14.61 -7.75 28.48
CA ILE A 281 13.68 -7.25 29.50
C ILE A 281 12.23 -7.58 29.10
N SER A 282 11.85 -7.36 27.83
CA SER A 282 10.50 -7.63 27.33
C SER A 282 10.10 -9.11 27.37
N ARG A 283 11.07 -10.03 27.51
CA ARG A 283 10.82 -11.47 27.75
C ARG A 283 10.72 -11.83 29.23
N THR A 284 11.03 -10.88 30.12
CA THR A 284 11.09 -11.07 31.56
C THR A 284 9.89 -10.41 32.25
N VAL A 285 9.57 -9.17 31.87
CA VAL A 285 8.52 -8.36 32.50
C VAL A 285 7.17 -8.58 31.80
N ASP A 286 6.06 -8.32 32.50
CA ASP A 286 4.70 -8.52 31.98
C ASP A 286 4.24 -7.36 31.08
N TYR A 287 4.81 -6.16 31.27
CA TYR A 287 4.64 -5.00 30.41
C TYR A 287 5.74 -3.96 30.66
N ILE A 288 5.91 -3.06 29.70
CA ILE A 288 6.84 -1.92 29.77
C ILE A 288 6.02 -0.66 29.60
N VAL A 289 6.17 0.30 30.50
CA VAL A 289 5.58 1.63 30.40
C VAL A 289 6.59 2.54 29.69
N TYR A 290 6.33 2.88 28.43
CA TYR A 290 7.20 3.80 27.70
C TYR A 290 6.90 5.25 28.07
N MET A 291 7.88 5.93 28.67
CA MET A 291 7.82 7.33 29.05
C MET A 291 7.98 8.21 27.81
N THR A 292 6.84 8.49 27.20
CA THR A 292 6.67 9.24 25.94
C THR A 292 6.22 10.67 26.20
N TYR A 293 6.72 11.24 27.29
CA TYR A 293 6.54 12.61 27.74
C TYR A 293 7.92 13.24 28.02
N ASP A 294 7.96 14.51 28.40
CA ASP A 294 9.19 15.28 28.69
C ASP A 294 10.24 15.29 27.56
N LEU A 295 9.79 15.09 26.31
CA LEU A 295 10.64 15.24 25.13
C LEU A 295 11.11 16.70 24.92
N HIS A 296 10.34 17.65 25.48
CA HIS A 296 10.63 19.07 25.60
C HIS A 296 10.17 19.54 26.98
N GLY A 297 10.84 20.54 27.56
CA GLY A 297 10.53 21.02 28.91
C GLY A 297 9.39 22.04 28.92
N ALA A 298 8.44 21.88 29.85
CA ALA A 298 7.43 22.89 30.18
C ALA A 298 7.82 23.71 31.43
N ALA A 299 7.29 24.93 31.56
CA ALA A 299 7.37 25.68 32.82
C ALA A 299 6.59 24.96 33.93
N LYS A 300 6.97 25.22 35.19
CA LYS A 300 6.31 24.62 36.35
C LYS A 300 4.87 25.10 36.50
N GLY A 301 3.95 24.16 36.72
CA GLY A 301 2.56 24.48 37.08
C GLY A 301 2.45 25.05 38.50
N LYS A 302 1.40 25.84 38.76
CA LYS A 302 1.17 26.46 40.08
C LYS A 302 0.88 25.44 41.18
N CYS A 303 0.18 24.35 40.85
CA CYS A 303 -0.18 23.30 41.80
C CYS A 303 0.79 22.12 41.76
N THR A 304 1.30 21.75 40.58
CA THR A 304 2.28 20.66 40.44
C THR A 304 3.68 21.08 40.87
N ASP A 305 4.03 22.36 40.78
CA ASP A 305 5.32 22.98 41.15
C ASP A 305 6.56 22.24 40.63
N THR A 306 6.40 21.52 39.51
CA THR A 306 7.45 20.71 38.89
C THR A 306 7.65 21.19 37.47
N ALA A 307 8.87 21.59 37.10
CA ALA A 307 9.21 21.92 35.72
C ALA A 307 9.31 20.64 34.87
N GLY A 308 9.11 20.75 33.55
CA GLY A 308 9.08 19.62 32.63
C GLY A 308 7.68 19.20 32.24
N TYR A 309 6.72 19.25 33.17
CA TYR A 309 5.32 18.90 32.90
C TYR A 309 4.32 19.90 33.51
N ILE A 310 3.12 19.98 32.91
CA ILE A 310 1.97 20.72 33.44
C ILE A 310 0.72 19.85 33.33
N SER A 311 -0.11 19.82 34.36
CA SER A 311 -1.26 18.92 34.39
C SER A 311 -2.40 19.40 33.49
N ASN A 312 -3.21 18.47 32.96
CA ASN A 312 -4.42 18.83 32.20
C ASN A 312 -5.39 19.72 33.00
N ALA A 313 -5.40 19.61 34.34
CA ALA A 313 -6.23 20.47 35.19
C ALA A 313 -5.69 21.91 35.22
N GLU A 314 -4.38 22.09 35.29
CA GLU A 314 -3.73 23.41 35.21
C GLU A 314 -3.85 24.01 33.82
N LEU A 315 -3.69 23.23 32.75
CA LEU A 315 -3.96 23.68 31.38
C LEU A 315 -5.38 24.21 31.25
N LYS A 316 -6.37 23.46 31.74
CA LYS A 316 -7.77 23.92 31.75
C LYS A 316 -7.93 25.20 32.57
N ALA A 317 -7.28 25.32 33.72
CA ALA A 317 -7.35 26.54 34.53
C ALA A 317 -6.72 27.74 33.80
N LEU A 318 -5.58 27.57 33.12
CA LEU A 318 -4.94 28.60 32.29
C LEU A 318 -5.88 29.04 31.17
N MET A 319 -6.47 28.10 30.44
CA MET A 319 -7.43 28.37 29.36
C MET A 319 -8.66 29.17 29.83
N HIS A 320 -9.09 29.00 31.08
CA HIS A 320 -10.22 29.76 31.65
C HIS A 320 -9.81 31.13 32.21
N SER A 321 -8.61 31.24 32.78
CA SER A 321 -8.16 32.44 33.51
C SER A 321 -7.48 33.48 32.61
N HIS A 322 -6.85 33.05 31.51
CA HIS A 322 -6.09 33.90 30.58
C HIS A 322 -6.72 33.87 29.18
N SER A 323 -8.05 34.02 29.09
CA SER A 323 -8.78 33.98 27.82
C SER A 323 -8.43 35.20 26.95
N GLY A 324 -7.35 35.09 26.18
CA GLY A 324 -6.81 36.16 25.33
C GLY A 324 -5.34 35.94 24.95
N ASP A 325 -4.54 35.45 25.90
CA ASP A 325 -3.08 35.25 25.76
C ASP A 325 -2.69 33.77 25.58
N VAL A 326 -3.71 32.91 25.42
CA VAL A 326 -3.56 31.47 25.25
C VAL A 326 -3.99 31.10 23.84
N GLU A 327 -3.02 30.68 23.02
CA GLU A 327 -3.27 30.18 21.68
C GLU A 327 -3.22 28.66 21.66
N LYS A 328 -4.13 28.03 20.91
CA LYS A 328 -4.30 26.57 20.87
C LYS A 328 -4.40 26.08 19.44
N TRP A 329 -3.80 24.94 19.20
CA TRP A 329 -3.83 24.29 17.91
C TRP A 329 -3.83 22.77 18.06
N HIS A 330 -4.26 22.11 17.00
CA HIS A 330 -4.10 20.69 16.80
C HIS A 330 -3.11 20.47 15.66
N ASP A 331 -2.00 19.79 15.93
CA ASP A 331 -1.10 19.31 14.88
C ASP A 331 -1.61 17.97 14.36
N ALA A 332 -2.37 18.02 13.26
CA ALA A 332 -2.92 16.85 12.58
C ALA A 332 -1.84 15.80 12.25
N LYS A 333 -0.62 16.24 11.88
CA LYS A 333 0.45 15.34 11.44
C LYS A 333 0.91 14.42 12.58
N THR A 334 1.02 14.96 13.79
CA THR A 334 1.34 14.15 14.96
C THR A 334 0.10 13.71 15.72
N ASP A 335 -1.10 14.21 15.38
CA ASP A 335 -2.35 14.03 16.11
C ASP A 335 -2.20 14.46 17.58
N SER A 336 -1.56 15.61 17.81
CA SER A 336 -1.30 16.15 19.15
C SER A 336 -1.87 17.56 19.28
N ASP A 337 -2.39 17.90 20.46
CA ASP A 337 -2.77 19.27 20.75
C ASP A 337 -1.57 20.01 21.31
N TYR A 338 -1.48 21.31 21.06
CA TYR A 338 -0.51 22.16 21.72
C TYR A 338 -1.10 23.51 22.09
N MET A 339 -0.54 24.10 23.13
CA MET A 339 -0.95 25.37 23.69
C MET A 339 0.28 26.24 23.88
N ILE A 340 0.21 27.50 23.45
CA ILE A 340 1.19 28.55 23.72
C ILE A 340 0.56 29.54 24.70
N PHE A 341 1.31 29.97 25.70
CA PHE A 341 0.88 30.93 26.71
C PHE A 341 2.06 31.80 27.17
N ASP A 342 1.78 33.01 27.64
CA ASP A 342 2.78 33.99 28.09
C ASP A 342 3.92 34.22 27.06
N ASP A 343 3.57 34.24 25.77
CA ASP A 343 4.41 34.43 24.56
C ASP A 343 5.56 33.43 24.33
N THR A 344 6.03 32.74 25.35
CA THR A 344 7.29 31.98 25.35
C THR A 344 7.14 30.55 25.87
N ASN A 345 6.02 30.25 26.53
CA ASN A 345 5.75 28.90 27.04
C ASN A 345 4.88 28.16 26.05
N TRP A 346 5.23 26.89 25.82
CA TRP A 346 4.40 26.01 25.02
C TRP A 346 4.38 24.61 25.61
N VAL A 347 3.29 23.89 25.36
CA VAL A 347 3.08 22.53 25.86
C VAL A 347 2.30 21.74 24.82
N ALA A 348 2.82 20.55 24.48
CA ALA A 348 2.06 19.55 23.77
C ALA A 348 1.27 18.69 24.78
N TYR A 349 -0.01 18.46 24.49
CA TYR A 349 -0.90 17.65 25.31
C TYR A 349 -1.87 16.87 24.43
N MET A 350 -2.74 16.07 25.05
CA MET A 350 -3.88 15.48 24.37
C MET A 350 -5.14 15.90 25.10
N SER A 351 -6.03 16.57 24.37
CA SER A 351 -7.42 16.79 24.72
C SER A 351 -8.15 15.45 24.87
N GLU A 352 -9.31 15.45 25.52
CA GLU A 352 -10.10 14.22 25.61
C GLU A 352 -10.57 13.74 24.23
N GLU A 353 -10.78 14.65 23.28
CA GLU A 353 -11.10 14.35 21.89
C GLU A 353 -9.93 13.62 21.21
N THR A 354 -8.72 14.18 21.25
CA THR A 354 -7.51 13.56 20.69
C THR A 354 -7.17 12.22 21.37
N LYS A 355 -7.34 12.12 22.69
CA LYS A 355 -7.18 10.83 23.40
C LYS A 355 -8.17 9.79 22.91
N GLN A 356 -9.43 10.17 22.71
CA GLN A 356 -10.47 9.27 22.20
C GLN A 356 -10.19 8.87 20.75
N GLY A 357 -9.83 9.81 19.89
CA GLY A 357 -9.43 9.59 18.50
C GLY A 357 -8.25 8.62 18.39
N ARG A 358 -7.15 8.89 19.11
CA ARG A 358 -6.00 7.96 19.19
C ARG A 358 -6.40 6.60 19.75
N THR A 359 -7.20 6.55 20.82
CA THR A 359 -7.65 5.27 21.40
C THR A 359 -8.48 4.48 20.40
N ALA A 360 -9.37 5.11 19.65
CA ALA A 360 -10.15 4.49 18.59
C ALA A 360 -9.22 3.98 17.47
N LYS A 361 -8.27 4.81 17.01
CA LYS A 361 -7.24 4.47 16.02
C LYS A 361 -6.40 3.26 16.44
N TYR A 362 -5.92 3.20 17.69
CA TYR A 362 -5.17 2.05 18.21
C TYR A 362 -6.03 0.80 18.38
N LYS A 363 -7.30 0.94 18.80
CA LYS A 363 -8.25 -0.19 18.86
C LYS A 363 -8.59 -0.72 17.47
N LEU A 364 -8.71 0.17 16.47
CA LEU A 364 -8.92 -0.18 15.07
C LEU A 364 -7.68 -0.86 14.49
N ARG A 365 -6.48 -0.32 14.73
CA ARG A 365 -5.19 -0.93 14.35
C ARG A 365 -4.92 -2.28 15.04
N GLY A 366 -5.44 -2.47 16.25
CA GLY A 366 -5.44 -3.77 16.92
C GLY A 366 -6.47 -4.73 16.32
N ARG A 367 -7.67 -4.25 16.00
CA ARG A 367 -8.73 -5.00 15.30
C ARG A 367 -8.51 -5.12 13.80
N GLN A 368 -7.36 -4.71 13.25
CA GLN A 368 -6.96 -5.00 11.89
C GLN A 368 -6.56 -6.49 11.75
N SER A 369 -7.50 -7.37 12.07
CA SER A 369 -7.72 -8.62 11.36
C SER A 369 -8.72 -8.39 10.22
N LEU A 370 -8.73 -7.21 9.60
CA LEU A 370 -9.12 -7.14 8.22
C LEU A 370 -7.87 -7.52 7.46
N ASN A 371 -7.75 -8.82 7.24
CA ASN A 371 -6.71 -9.39 6.44
C ASN A 371 -6.86 -8.77 5.05
N PHE A 372 -5.99 -7.81 4.70
CA PHE A 372 -6.04 -7.14 3.40
C PHE A 372 -5.80 -8.13 2.25
N ASP A 373 -5.32 -9.35 2.55
CA ASP A 373 -5.20 -10.48 1.62
C ASP A 373 -6.51 -11.28 1.43
N GLU A 374 -7.57 -11.01 2.22
CA GLU A 374 -8.86 -11.72 2.16
C GLU A 374 -9.83 -11.12 1.12
N TYR A 375 -9.69 -9.83 0.80
CA TYR A 375 -10.55 -9.12 -0.14
C TYR A 375 -9.78 -8.75 -1.42
N ASN A 376 -9.50 -9.76 -2.26
CA ASN A 376 -8.75 -9.60 -3.52
C ASN A 376 -9.59 -9.02 -4.67
N SER A 377 -10.84 -8.62 -4.43
CA SER A 377 -11.70 -7.99 -5.45
C SER A 377 -12.84 -7.22 -4.82
N ILE A 378 -13.39 -6.26 -5.57
CA ILE A 378 -14.58 -5.50 -5.16
C ILE A 378 -15.81 -6.39 -4.92
N ASP A 379 -15.84 -7.58 -5.52
CA ASP A 379 -16.93 -8.55 -5.39
C ASP A 379 -16.98 -9.21 -4.01
N ALA A 380 -15.86 -9.21 -3.28
CA ALA A 380 -15.78 -9.77 -1.94
C ALA A 380 -16.32 -8.81 -0.86
N ILE A 381 -16.60 -7.54 -1.20
CA ILE A 381 -16.99 -6.52 -0.23
C ILE A 381 -18.47 -6.69 0.16
N PRO A 382 -18.81 -6.91 1.44
CA PRO A 382 -20.19 -7.06 1.86
C PRO A 382 -21.02 -5.83 1.48
N SER A 383 -22.18 -6.06 0.87
CA SER A 383 -23.06 -4.96 0.42
C SER A 383 -23.51 -4.04 1.56
N SER A 384 -23.46 -4.48 2.82
CA SER A 384 -23.77 -3.70 4.03
C SER A 384 -22.71 -2.65 4.39
N THR A 385 -21.55 -2.64 3.75
CA THR A 385 -20.41 -1.79 4.14
C THR A 385 -20.64 -0.32 3.76
N PRO A 386 -20.47 0.65 4.70
CA PRO A 386 -20.61 2.08 4.39
C PRO A 386 -19.47 2.62 3.52
N GLY A 387 -19.75 3.52 2.58
CA GLY A 387 -18.78 3.98 1.57
C GLY A 387 -17.46 4.56 2.11
N HIS A 388 -17.48 5.29 3.23
CA HIS A 388 -16.26 5.80 3.87
C HIS A 388 -15.40 4.70 4.52
N CYS A 389 -16.00 3.53 4.79
CA CYS A 389 -15.33 2.34 5.30
C CYS A 389 -14.80 1.45 4.17
N VAL A 390 -15.29 1.65 2.94
CA VAL A 390 -14.88 0.93 1.73
C VAL A 390 -13.68 1.59 1.05
N ALA A 391 -13.43 2.88 1.30
CA ALA A 391 -12.25 3.60 0.78
C ALA A 391 -10.95 2.82 1.00
N PRO A 392 -10.63 2.36 2.22
CA PRO A 392 -9.51 1.43 2.46
C PRO A 392 -9.40 0.23 1.53
N TYR A 393 -10.53 -0.39 1.18
CA TYR A 393 -10.55 -1.64 0.42
C TYR A 393 -10.34 -1.41 -1.07
N ILE A 394 -11.05 -0.44 -1.67
CA ILE A 394 -10.90 -0.10 -3.10
C ILE A 394 -9.52 0.54 -3.36
N LEU A 395 -9.02 1.36 -2.43
CA LEU A 395 -7.75 2.06 -2.57
C LEU A 395 -6.54 1.12 -2.40
N LEU A 396 -6.68 0.03 -1.64
CA LEU A 396 -5.59 -0.91 -1.36
C LEU A 396 -5.64 -2.19 -2.21
N SER A 397 -6.81 -2.62 -2.69
CA SER A 397 -6.95 -3.87 -3.47
C SER A 397 -6.41 -3.78 -4.90
N VAL A 398 -6.03 -2.59 -5.39
CA VAL A 398 -5.87 -2.39 -6.84
C VAL A 398 -4.45 -2.08 -7.30
N ALA A 399 -3.92 -3.11 -7.95
CA ALA A 399 -3.24 -3.08 -9.24
C ALA A 399 -1.84 -2.49 -9.36
N VAL A 400 -1.32 -1.57 -8.56
CA VAL A 400 0.04 -1.08 -8.87
C VAL A 400 1.12 -2.15 -8.64
N LYS A 401 0.95 -3.00 -7.61
CA LYS A 401 1.84 -4.16 -7.37
C LYS A 401 1.67 -5.20 -8.48
N ASP A 402 0.43 -5.58 -8.78
CA ASP A 402 0.11 -6.58 -9.80
C ASP A 402 0.50 -6.11 -11.20
N TYR A 403 0.29 -4.83 -11.53
CA TYR A 403 0.68 -4.19 -12.80
C TYR A 403 2.18 -4.30 -13.02
N LYS A 404 3.00 -3.93 -12.02
CA LYS A 404 4.46 -4.06 -12.11
C LYS A 404 4.90 -5.50 -12.29
N GLU A 405 4.16 -6.46 -11.72
CA GLU A 405 4.46 -7.87 -11.87
C GLU A 405 4.07 -8.41 -13.25
N VAL A 406 2.86 -8.10 -13.75
CA VAL A 406 2.39 -8.58 -15.06
C VAL A 406 3.08 -7.89 -16.23
N SER A 407 3.57 -6.66 -16.02
CA SER A 407 4.32 -5.90 -17.02
C SER A 407 5.75 -6.42 -17.22
N LYS A 408 6.24 -7.32 -16.34
CA LYS A 408 7.55 -7.96 -16.52
C LYS A 408 7.54 -8.82 -17.79
N ASP A 409 8.56 -8.61 -18.61
CA ASP A 409 8.80 -9.32 -19.88
C ASP A 409 7.66 -9.18 -20.91
N TYR A 410 6.71 -8.26 -20.67
CA TYR A 410 5.55 -8.07 -21.52
C TYR A 410 5.94 -7.68 -22.95
N ASP A 411 6.89 -6.76 -23.10
CA ASP A 411 7.28 -6.22 -24.42
C ASP A 411 7.89 -7.30 -25.34
N ASP A 412 8.48 -8.35 -24.77
CA ASP A 412 8.96 -9.52 -25.55
C ASP A 412 7.78 -10.34 -26.08
N LYS A 413 6.77 -10.59 -25.24
CA LYS A 413 5.59 -11.40 -25.61
C LYS A 413 4.63 -10.62 -26.51
N PHE A 414 4.55 -9.31 -26.34
CA PHE A 414 3.72 -8.42 -27.15
C PHE A 414 4.08 -8.52 -28.64
N LYS A 415 5.36 -8.61 -29.00
CA LYS A 415 5.79 -8.76 -30.40
C LYS A 415 5.16 -9.98 -31.09
N TRP A 416 5.11 -11.12 -30.40
CA TRP A 416 4.50 -12.34 -30.90
C TRP A 416 2.98 -12.23 -30.99
N TYR A 417 2.36 -11.49 -30.07
CA TYR A 417 0.94 -11.16 -30.17
C TYR A 417 0.63 -10.27 -31.38
N VAL A 418 1.47 -9.27 -31.67
CA VAL A 418 1.33 -8.41 -32.87
C VAL A 418 1.37 -9.25 -34.14
N ASP A 419 2.32 -10.19 -34.24
CA ASP A 419 2.42 -11.10 -35.38
C ASP A 419 1.17 -11.98 -35.50
N TRP A 420 0.69 -12.53 -34.38
CA TRP A 420 -0.54 -13.33 -34.32
C TRP A 420 -1.77 -12.53 -34.79
N VAL A 421 -1.91 -11.26 -34.38
CA VAL A 421 -3.01 -10.38 -34.83
C VAL A 421 -2.90 -10.16 -36.34
N LYS A 422 -1.71 -9.75 -36.83
CA LYS A 422 -1.48 -9.49 -38.25
C LYS A 422 -1.78 -10.71 -39.09
N GLU A 423 -1.41 -11.91 -38.66
CA GLU A 423 -1.69 -13.16 -39.37
C GLU A 423 -3.17 -13.58 -39.33
N GLY A 424 -3.91 -13.20 -38.28
CA GLY A 424 -5.30 -13.57 -38.07
C GLY A 424 -6.35 -12.76 -38.85
N ILE A 425 -6.02 -11.55 -39.33
CA ILE A 425 -6.99 -10.61 -39.93
C ILE A 425 -7.78 -11.24 -41.10
N ASP A 426 -7.12 -11.92 -42.03
CA ASP A 426 -7.80 -12.52 -43.18
C ASP A 426 -8.79 -13.64 -42.77
N ALA A 427 -8.47 -14.40 -41.72
CA ALA A 427 -9.36 -15.44 -41.18
C ALA A 427 -10.57 -14.82 -40.46
N ALA A 428 -10.37 -13.69 -39.79
CA ALA A 428 -11.44 -12.93 -39.17
C ALA A 428 -12.38 -12.34 -40.23
N LEU A 429 -11.83 -11.70 -41.28
CA LEU A 429 -12.58 -11.18 -42.42
C LEU A 429 -13.36 -12.29 -43.14
N TYR A 430 -12.78 -13.48 -43.28
CA TYR A 430 -13.49 -14.64 -43.81
C TYR A 430 -14.70 -15.04 -42.96
N THR A 431 -14.57 -14.99 -41.64
CA THR A 431 -15.69 -15.28 -40.73
C THR A 431 -16.76 -14.18 -40.78
N PHE A 432 -16.34 -12.92 -40.78
CA PHE A 432 -17.22 -11.75 -40.85
C PHE A 432 -18.02 -11.70 -42.16
N MET A 433 -17.38 -12.10 -43.26
CA MET A 433 -17.97 -12.14 -44.60
C MET A 433 -18.45 -13.52 -45.02
N LYS A 434 -18.53 -14.48 -44.08
CA LYS A 434 -18.94 -15.86 -44.35
C LYS A 434 -20.26 -15.85 -45.11
N VAL A 435 -20.31 -16.47 -46.29
CA VAL A 435 -21.47 -16.41 -47.18
C VAL A 435 -22.78 -16.74 -46.43
N LYS A 436 -23.83 -15.93 -46.68
CA LYS A 436 -25.13 -15.89 -45.98
C LYS A 436 -25.11 -15.49 -44.50
N SER A 437 -24.20 -16.05 -43.71
CA SER A 437 -24.27 -16.05 -42.24
C SER A 437 -23.37 -15.02 -41.54
N GLY A 438 -22.36 -14.53 -42.24
CA GLY A 438 -21.43 -13.53 -41.73
C GLY A 438 -22.13 -12.19 -41.58
N GLU A 439 -21.84 -11.49 -40.48
CA GLU A 439 -22.47 -10.23 -40.13
C GLU A 439 -22.18 -9.11 -41.13
N GLY A 440 -21.00 -9.10 -41.75
CA GLY A 440 -20.63 -8.10 -42.76
C GLY A 440 -21.58 -8.09 -43.96
N ASN A 441 -22.24 -9.22 -44.25
CA ASN A 441 -23.21 -9.31 -45.33
C ASN A 441 -24.49 -8.47 -45.08
N LYS A 442 -24.77 -8.07 -43.84
CA LYS A 442 -25.92 -7.21 -43.49
C LYS A 442 -25.77 -5.78 -44.03
N TYR A 443 -24.56 -5.37 -44.39
CA TYR A 443 -24.24 -4.01 -44.85
C TYR A 443 -23.98 -3.95 -46.35
N MET A 444 -24.28 -5.03 -47.08
CA MET A 444 -23.90 -5.19 -48.48
C MET A 444 -25.01 -5.77 -49.34
N ASP A 445 -24.97 -5.42 -50.62
CA ASP A 445 -25.69 -6.08 -51.70
C ASP A 445 -24.72 -6.88 -52.57
N CYS A 446 -25.18 -8.03 -53.05
CA CYS A 446 -24.39 -8.98 -53.81
C CYS A 446 -25.02 -9.26 -55.17
N GLU A 447 -24.18 -9.43 -56.17
CA GLU A 447 -24.52 -10.13 -57.40
C GLU A 447 -23.80 -11.46 -57.42
N TRP A 448 -24.50 -12.56 -57.63
CA TRP A 448 -23.89 -13.89 -57.64
C TRP A 448 -24.24 -14.68 -58.90
N THR A 449 -23.32 -15.55 -59.28
CA THR A 449 -23.50 -16.49 -60.39
C THR A 449 -22.80 -17.80 -60.05
N ALA A 450 -23.53 -18.90 -60.19
CA ALA A 450 -23.08 -20.28 -60.05
C ALA A 450 -23.74 -21.13 -61.17
N PRO A 451 -23.29 -22.37 -61.41
CA PRO A 451 -23.70 -23.14 -62.59
C PRO A 451 -25.22 -23.22 -62.86
N ASN A 452 -26.07 -23.18 -61.81
CA ASN A 452 -27.54 -23.17 -61.94
C ASN A 452 -28.24 -22.11 -61.06
N SER A 453 -27.53 -21.06 -60.64
CA SER A 453 -28.14 -19.96 -59.88
C SER A 453 -27.49 -18.63 -60.22
N LYS A 454 -28.32 -17.63 -60.53
CA LYS A 454 -27.91 -16.25 -60.74
C LYS A 454 -28.90 -15.35 -60.00
N GLY A 455 -28.40 -14.37 -59.28
CA GLY A 455 -29.25 -13.46 -58.53
C GLY A 455 -28.53 -12.16 -58.20
N SER A 456 -29.32 -11.20 -57.74
CA SER A 456 -28.87 -9.92 -57.19
C SER A 456 -29.80 -9.52 -56.07
N GLY A 457 -29.25 -8.98 -54.98
CA GLY A 457 -30.01 -8.58 -53.79
C GLY A 457 -29.11 -8.52 -52.56
N PRO A 458 -29.67 -8.50 -51.34
CA PRO A 458 -28.90 -8.51 -50.10
C PRO A 458 -27.90 -9.68 -50.05
N CYS A 459 -26.68 -9.43 -49.58
CA CYS A 459 -25.66 -10.47 -49.48
C CYS A 459 -26.03 -11.64 -48.54
N THR A 460 -27.01 -11.43 -47.64
CA THR A 460 -27.59 -12.47 -46.78
C THR A 460 -28.35 -13.55 -47.56
N ASP A 461 -28.80 -13.23 -48.77
CA ASP A 461 -29.67 -14.09 -49.57
C ASP A 461 -28.89 -14.86 -50.66
N VAL A 462 -27.57 -14.67 -50.73
CA VAL A 462 -26.70 -15.26 -51.75
C VAL A 462 -26.83 -16.77 -51.79
N GLU A 463 -27.30 -17.32 -52.91
CA GLU A 463 -27.42 -18.75 -53.12
C GLU A 463 -26.41 -19.27 -54.13
N LEU A 464 -25.44 -20.06 -53.65
CA LEU A 464 -24.43 -20.70 -54.50
C LEU A 464 -24.76 -22.18 -54.71
N ARG A 465 -25.94 -22.48 -55.27
CA ARG A 465 -26.37 -23.87 -55.47
C ARG A 465 -25.54 -24.52 -56.57
N VAL A 466 -24.93 -25.65 -56.24
CA VAL A 466 -24.17 -26.51 -57.16
C VAL A 466 -24.82 -27.90 -57.13
N PRO A 467 -25.31 -28.43 -58.28
CA PRO A 467 -25.86 -29.77 -58.34
C PRO A 467 -24.87 -30.84 -57.89
N VAL A 468 -25.39 -31.86 -57.20
CA VAL A 468 -24.67 -33.10 -56.91
C VAL A 468 -24.21 -33.69 -58.25
N ASN A 469 -22.92 -33.98 -58.38
CA ASN A 469 -22.23 -34.44 -59.62
C ASN A 469 -21.77 -33.36 -60.62
N THR A 470 -21.80 -32.07 -60.28
CA THR A 470 -21.14 -31.04 -61.12
C THR A 470 -19.64 -31.32 -61.19
N PRO A 471 -19.04 -31.46 -62.39
CA PRO A 471 -17.60 -31.67 -62.53
C PRO A 471 -16.82 -30.55 -61.82
N LYS A 472 -15.76 -30.89 -61.07
CA LYS A 472 -14.96 -29.90 -60.31
C LYS A 472 -14.50 -28.72 -61.19
N ALA A 473 -14.17 -28.97 -62.46
CA ALA A 473 -13.73 -27.95 -63.42
C ALA A 473 -14.82 -26.91 -63.78
N ALA A 474 -16.09 -27.30 -63.67
CA ALA A 474 -17.27 -26.48 -63.95
C ALA A 474 -17.86 -25.83 -62.68
N ASN A 475 -17.31 -26.14 -61.50
CA ASN A 475 -17.80 -25.66 -60.21
C ASN A 475 -17.26 -24.27 -59.86
N ARG A 476 -17.48 -23.29 -60.74
CA ARG A 476 -17.02 -21.90 -60.57
C ARG A 476 -18.19 -21.04 -60.11
N ARG A 477 -17.99 -20.33 -59.01
CA ARG A 477 -18.97 -19.44 -58.40
C ARG A 477 -18.38 -18.04 -58.34
N PHE A 478 -19.21 -17.04 -58.55
CA PHE A 478 -18.81 -15.64 -58.51
C PHE A 478 -19.76 -14.90 -57.58
N ILE A 479 -19.21 -14.05 -56.72
CA ILE A 479 -19.94 -13.13 -55.86
C ILE A 479 -19.29 -11.77 -56.04
N THR A 480 -20.06 -10.74 -56.38
CA THR A 480 -19.59 -9.35 -56.45
C THR A 480 -20.27 -8.58 -55.35
N TYR A 481 -19.47 -8.01 -54.44
CA TYR A 481 -19.97 -7.28 -53.28
C TYR A 481 -20.05 -5.78 -53.58
N LYS A 482 -21.18 -5.18 -53.22
CA LYS A 482 -21.44 -3.74 -53.30
C LYS A 482 -21.76 -3.23 -51.89
N MET A 483 -20.96 -2.28 -51.42
CA MET A 483 -21.16 -1.65 -50.12
C MET A 483 -22.48 -0.87 -50.14
N ARG A 484 -23.35 -1.11 -49.16
CA ARG A 484 -24.59 -0.37 -48.96
C ARG A 484 -24.47 0.61 -47.79
N ASP A 485 -23.79 0.20 -46.73
CA ASP A 485 -23.58 0.98 -45.51
C ASP A 485 -22.13 0.79 -45.04
N GLU A 486 -21.26 1.71 -45.45
CA GLU A 486 -19.83 1.62 -45.14
C GLU A 486 -19.55 1.87 -43.66
N ASP A 487 -20.24 2.83 -43.05
CA ASP A 487 -20.05 3.18 -41.64
C ASP A 487 -20.50 2.02 -40.75
N GLY A 488 -21.72 1.49 -40.96
CA GLY A 488 -22.21 0.34 -40.21
C GLY A 488 -21.35 -0.92 -40.42
N PHE A 489 -20.78 -1.12 -41.62
CA PHE A 489 -19.88 -2.23 -41.89
C PHE A 489 -18.61 -2.15 -41.04
N TYR A 490 -17.94 -0.99 -41.03
CA TYR A 490 -16.69 -0.84 -40.29
C TYR A 490 -16.92 -0.72 -38.79
N GLU A 491 -18.02 -0.14 -38.33
CA GLU A 491 -18.43 -0.17 -36.92
C GLU A 491 -18.62 -1.62 -36.44
N ALA A 492 -19.31 -2.46 -37.20
CA ALA A 492 -19.51 -3.86 -36.85
C ALA A 492 -18.24 -4.71 -36.99
N LEU A 493 -17.40 -4.45 -38.00
CA LEU A 493 -16.12 -5.13 -38.17
C LEU A 493 -15.19 -4.84 -36.99
N LEU A 494 -15.15 -3.59 -36.55
CA LEU A 494 -14.38 -3.14 -35.40
C LEU A 494 -14.97 -3.64 -34.08
N ALA A 495 -16.29 -3.65 -33.92
CA ALA A 495 -16.93 -4.14 -32.70
C ALA A 495 -16.77 -5.65 -32.50
N ASN A 496 -16.87 -6.45 -33.58
CA ASN A 496 -16.87 -7.92 -33.48
C ASN A 496 -15.48 -8.54 -33.67
N HIS A 497 -14.63 -7.90 -34.47
CA HIS A 497 -13.34 -8.42 -34.89
C HIS A 497 -12.21 -7.41 -34.76
N GLY A 498 -12.49 -6.18 -34.32
CA GLY A 498 -11.51 -5.13 -34.03
C GLY A 498 -10.54 -4.74 -35.13
N ILE A 499 -10.91 -5.03 -36.37
CA ILE A 499 -10.11 -4.67 -37.51
C ILE A 499 -10.46 -3.22 -37.88
N GLU A 500 -9.46 -2.34 -37.81
CA GLU A 500 -9.61 -0.95 -38.24
C GLU A 500 -9.75 -0.86 -39.77
N LYS A 501 -10.43 0.19 -40.22
CA LYS A 501 -10.75 0.40 -41.64
C LYS A 501 -9.50 0.42 -42.53
N ASP A 502 -8.43 1.04 -42.03
CA ASP A 502 -7.15 1.20 -42.71
C ASP A 502 -6.30 -0.10 -42.76
N TRP A 503 -6.66 -1.13 -41.99
CA TRP A 503 -6.05 -2.46 -42.05
C TRP A 503 -6.62 -3.31 -43.21
N VAL A 504 -7.67 -2.83 -43.86
CA VAL A 504 -8.41 -3.53 -44.91
C VAL A 504 -8.18 -2.89 -46.28
N GLU A 505 -7.81 -3.72 -47.26
CA GLU A 505 -7.88 -3.40 -48.68
C GLU A 505 -9.01 -4.20 -49.34
N TRP A 506 -9.63 -3.62 -50.36
CA TRP A 506 -10.67 -4.28 -51.15
C TRP A 506 -10.07 -4.79 -52.45
N LYS A 507 -10.13 -6.10 -52.68
CA LYS A 507 -9.58 -6.73 -53.89
C LYS A 507 -10.34 -7.99 -54.28
N ASP A 508 -10.10 -8.46 -55.48
CA ASP A 508 -10.63 -9.74 -55.94
C ASP A 508 -9.87 -10.89 -55.27
N TYR A 509 -10.60 -11.89 -54.78
CA TYR A 509 -10.06 -13.05 -54.08
C TYR A 509 -10.75 -14.35 -54.53
N ALA A 510 -9.95 -15.37 -54.85
CA ALA A 510 -10.45 -16.69 -55.21
C ALA A 510 -10.24 -17.69 -54.06
N ASP A 511 -11.34 -18.15 -53.47
CA ASP A 511 -11.37 -19.25 -52.50
C ASP A 511 -11.53 -20.58 -53.24
N HIS A 512 -10.57 -21.50 -53.11
CA HIS A 512 -10.52 -22.72 -53.89
C HIS A 512 -11.09 -23.91 -53.10
N ASP A 513 -11.87 -24.77 -53.76
CA ASP A 513 -12.44 -25.97 -53.15
C ASP A 513 -11.33 -26.91 -52.63
N ILE A 514 -11.54 -27.50 -51.45
CA ILE A 514 -10.60 -28.45 -50.83
C ILE A 514 -10.36 -29.65 -51.76
N CYS A 515 -9.10 -29.89 -52.14
CA CYS A 515 -8.69 -31.07 -52.89
C CYS A 515 -8.48 -32.28 -51.96
N ILE A 516 -9.44 -33.21 -51.95
CA ILE A 516 -9.28 -34.53 -51.31
C ILE A 516 -8.50 -35.44 -52.26
N CYS A 517 -7.27 -35.83 -51.92
CA CYS A 517 -6.47 -36.79 -52.69
C CYS A 517 -6.96 -38.22 -52.38
N PRO A 518 -7.43 -39.01 -53.37
CA PRO A 518 -8.03 -40.33 -53.11
C PRO A 518 -7.05 -41.38 -52.56
N ASN A 519 -5.74 -41.24 -52.84
CA ASN A 519 -4.71 -42.25 -52.53
C ASN A 519 -3.47 -41.66 -51.82
N GLY A 520 -3.56 -40.49 -51.17
CA GLY A 520 -2.48 -39.96 -50.32
C GLY A 520 -2.59 -40.47 -48.89
N PRO A 521 -1.50 -40.51 -48.09
CA PRO A 521 -1.60 -40.92 -46.70
C PRO A 521 -2.62 -40.02 -45.99
N HIS A 522 -3.57 -40.63 -45.29
CA HIS A 522 -4.54 -39.89 -44.48
C HIS A 522 -3.77 -39.00 -43.51
N ALA A 523 -4.22 -37.76 -43.32
CA ALA A 523 -3.60 -36.75 -42.46
C ALA A 523 -3.68 -37.09 -40.95
N ARG A 524 -3.25 -38.30 -40.53
CA ARG A 524 -3.24 -38.75 -39.13
C ARG A 524 -1.94 -39.41 -38.67
N ASP A 525 -0.92 -39.55 -39.51
CA ASP A 525 0.39 -40.03 -39.05
C ASP A 525 1.27 -38.83 -38.66
N VAL A 526 1.03 -38.30 -37.46
CA VAL A 526 1.89 -37.31 -36.81
C VAL A 526 2.97 -38.08 -36.04
N ASP A 527 4.25 -37.85 -36.33
CA ASP A 527 5.35 -38.36 -35.50
C ASP A 527 5.29 -37.67 -34.13
N GLU A 528 5.01 -38.43 -33.06
CA GLU A 528 4.87 -37.92 -31.69
C GLU A 528 6.14 -37.21 -31.17
N LYS A 529 7.29 -37.35 -31.84
CA LYS A 529 8.55 -36.73 -31.40
C LYS A 529 8.92 -35.44 -32.12
N GLU A 530 8.31 -35.11 -33.26
CA GLU A 530 8.56 -33.84 -33.98
C GLU A 530 7.30 -33.30 -34.70
N PRO A 531 6.42 -32.54 -34.02
CA PRO A 531 5.13 -32.09 -34.58
C PRO A 531 5.23 -31.04 -35.70
N ASN A 532 6.41 -30.44 -35.91
CA ASN A 532 6.58 -29.24 -36.75
C ASN A 532 7.43 -29.44 -38.01
N ARG A 533 7.76 -30.68 -38.36
CA ARG A 533 8.33 -30.98 -39.68
C ARG A 533 7.20 -31.32 -40.64
N PHE A 534 6.73 -30.34 -41.41
CA PHE A 534 6.08 -30.65 -42.68
C PHE A 534 7.13 -31.37 -43.53
N ALA A 535 7.12 -32.70 -43.52
CA ALA A 535 7.80 -33.46 -44.54
C ALA A 535 7.25 -32.94 -45.87
N ALA A 536 8.11 -32.36 -46.70
CA ALA A 536 7.82 -32.10 -48.09
C ALA A 536 7.62 -33.45 -48.80
N GLY A 537 6.48 -34.08 -48.55
CA GLY A 537 5.95 -35.12 -49.41
C GLY A 537 5.59 -34.50 -50.76
N PRO A 538 5.57 -35.30 -51.83
CA PRO A 538 5.28 -34.77 -53.15
C PRO A 538 3.93 -34.04 -53.11
N ILE A 539 3.96 -32.77 -53.52
CA ILE A 539 2.77 -31.95 -53.72
C ILE A 539 1.85 -32.75 -54.64
N CYS A 540 0.71 -33.23 -54.12
CA CYS A 540 -0.37 -33.74 -54.94
C CYS A 540 -0.70 -32.61 -55.94
N PRO A 541 -0.47 -32.77 -57.26
CA PRO A 541 -0.79 -31.70 -58.19
C PRO A 541 -2.31 -31.58 -58.16
N CYS A 542 -2.82 -30.57 -57.44
CA CYS A 542 -4.19 -30.15 -57.59
C CYS A 542 -4.32 -29.79 -59.06
N GLU A 543 -4.93 -30.65 -59.86
CA GLU A 543 -5.18 -30.35 -61.27
C GLU A 543 -5.80 -28.96 -61.34
N ALA A 544 -5.46 -28.19 -62.38
CA ALA A 544 -5.95 -26.84 -62.67
C ALA A 544 -7.48 -26.75 -62.95
N ARG A 545 -8.25 -27.65 -62.33
CA ARG A 545 -9.65 -28.02 -62.52
C ARG A 545 -10.43 -28.08 -61.20
N ALA A 546 -9.87 -27.65 -60.07
CA ALA A 546 -10.66 -27.48 -58.83
C ALA A 546 -11.65 -26.33 -58.99
N GLY A 547 -12.85 -26.49 -58.43
CA GLY A 547 -13.83 -25.40 -58.34
C GLY A 547 -13.33 -24.29 -57.43
N PHE A 548 -13.86 -23.08 -57.62
CA PHE A 548 -13.54 -21.94 -56.77
C PHE A 548 -14.74 -21.01 -56.63
N THR A 549 -14.74 -20.24 -55.56
CA THR A 549 -15.60 -19.08 -55.38
C THR A 549 -14.76 -17.83 -55.56
N MET A 550 -15.04 -17.05 -56.61
CA MET A 550 -14.44 -15.75 -56.82
C MET A 550 -15.27 -14.69 -56.13
N HIS A 551 -14.65 -14.05 -55.15
CA HIS A 551 -15.17 -12.89 -54.46
C HIS A 551 -14.59 -11.65 -55.12
N LYS A 552 -15.43 -10.86 -55.79
CA LYS A 552 -15.04 -9.58 -56.38
C LYS A 552 -15.33 -8.45 -55.42
N ASN A 553 -14.39 -7.51 -55.29
CA ASN A 553 -14.44 -6.43 -54.31
C ASN A 553 -14.66 -6.98 -52.89
N TYR A 554 -13.71 -7.79 -52.40
CA TYR A 554 -13.79 -8.47 -51.12
C TYR A 554 -12.77 -7.89 -50.13
N PRO A 555 -13.11 -7.74 -48.83
CA PRO A 555 -12.20 -7.16 -47.86
C PRO A 555 -11.09 -8.15 -47.50
N ARG A 556 -9.85 -7.68 -47.54
CA ARG A 556 -8.64 -8.44 -47.22
C ARG A 556 -7.70 -7.59 -46.38
N ARG A 557 -6.83 -8.21 -45.61
CA ARG A 557 -5.74 -7.50 -44.92
C ARG A 557 -4.85 -6.79 -45.94
N ILE A 558 -4.44 -5.56 -45.65
CA ILE A 558 -3.43 -4.83 -46.43
C ILE A 558 -2.12 -5.65 -46.54
N GLN A 559 -1.44 -5.53 -47.68
CA GLN A 559 -0.16 -6.24 -47.88
C GLN A 559 0.98 -5.67 -47.03
N ASP A 560 1.04 -4.35 -46.92
CA ASP A 560 2.03 -3.66 -46.10
C ASP A 560 1.64 -3.70 -44.62
N THR A 561 2.01 -4.79 -43.96
CA THR A 561 1.70 -5.04 -42.55
C THR A 561 2.41 -4.09 -41.58
N SER A 562 3.34 -3.25 -42.05
CA SER A 562 3.97 -2.22 -41.21
C SER A 562 2.99 -1.09 -40.86
N LYS A 563 1.93 -0.91 -41.64
CA LYS A 563 0.85 0.06 -41.40
C LYS A 563 -0.24 -0.45 -40.45
N ILE A 564 -0.17 -1.71 -40.03
CA ILE A 564 -1.08 -2.29 -39.05
C ILE A 564 -0.49 -2.02 -37.66
N ASP A 565 -1.05 -1.01 -36.99
CA ASP A 565 -0.64 -0.62 -35.64
C ASP A 565 -1.52 -1.27 -34.58
N VAL A 566 -1.00 -2.31 -33.93
CA VAL A 566 -1.74 -3.03 -32.89
C VAL A 566 -1.55 -2.27 -31.57
N PRO A 567 -2.64 -1.82 -30.91
CA PRO A 567 -2.54 -1.05 -29.68
C PRO A 567 -1.77 -1.82 -28.59
N ASN A 568 -0.87 -1.13 -27.88
CA ASN A 568 -0.13 -1.69 -26.74
C ASN A 568 -0.75 -1.21 -25.41
N PRO A 569 -1.52 -2.06 -24.70
CA PRO A 569 -2.12 -1.74 -23.40
C PRO A 569 -1.15 -1.22 -22.35
N LYS A 570 0.07 -1.78 -22.31
CA LYS A 570 1.10 -1.33 -21.37
C LYS A 570 1.59 0.07 -21.73
N ALA A 571 1.82 0.35 -23.02
CA ALA A 571 2.24 1.68 -23.47
C ALA A 571 1.16 2.74 -23.19
N ILE A 572 -0.13 2.41 -23.40
CA ILE A 572 -1.27 3.28 -23.06
C ILE A 572 -1.22 3.67 -21.57
N ILE A 573 -0.99 2.71 -20.67
CA ILE A 573 -0.91 2.98 -19.22
C ILE A 573 0.38 3.70 -18.83
N GLU A 574 1.53 3.36 -19.43
CA GLU A 574 2.80 4.02 -19.14
C GLU A 574 2.82 5.47 -19.62
N GLU A 575 2.16 5.80 -20.74
CA GLU A 575 2.01 7.17 -21.21
C GLU A 575 0.96 7.96 -20.43
N ALA A 576 -0.15 7.31 -20.04
CA ALA A 576 -1.15 7.94 -19.19
C ALA A 576 -0.67 8.13 -17.74
N ILE A 577 0.24 7.30 -17.26
CA ILE A 577 0.71 7.32 -15.89
C ILE A 577 2.24 7.17 -15.90
N PRO A 578 2.98 8.20 -16.37
CA PRO A 578 4.45 8.16 -16.47
C PRO A 578 5.12 7.90 -15.12
N LYS A 579 4.34 8.03 -14.03
CA LYS A 579 4.68 7.58 -12.69
C LYS A 579 3.52 6.80 -12.07
N THR A 580 3.32 5.54 -12.46
CA THR A 580 2.41 4.61 -11.74
C THR A 580 2.70 4.54 -10.22
N GLY A 581 3.92 4.89 -9.81
CA GLY A 581 4.29 5.16 -8.43
C GLY A 581 3.52 6.33 -7.78
N ASP A 582 3.27 7.43 -8.49
CA ASP A 582 2.56 8.61 -7.97
C ASP A 582 1.07 8.31 -7.77
N LEU A 583 0.45 7.47 -8.61
CA LEU A 583 -0.91 7.00 -8.36
C LEU A 583 -0.96 6.09 -7.12
N ALA A 584 -0.01 5.16 -6.96
CA ALA A 584 0.09 4.34 -5.76
C ALA A 584 0.35 5.17 -4.50
N GLU A 585 1.24 6.16 -4.60
CA GLU A 585 1.59 7.07 -3.51
C GLU A 585 0.37 7.91 -3.14
N LEU A 586 -0.33 8.50 -4.12
CA LEU A 586 -1.55 9.27 -3.87
C LEU A 586 -2.67 8.41 -3.29
N LEU A 587 -2.88 7.18 -3.79
CA LEU A 587 -3.85 6.23 -3.24
C LEU A 587 -3.51 5.87 -1.80
N TYR A 588 -2.22 5.62 -1.53
CA TYR A 588 -1.72 5.29 -0.19
C TYR A 588 -1.81 6.48 0.77
N GLU A 589 -1.42 7.68 0.34
CA GLU A 589 -1.54 8.92 1.10
C GLU A 589 -3.00 9.23 1.40
N THR A 590 -3.88 9.21 0.39
CA THR A 590 -5.32 9.39 0.58
C THR A 590 -5.91 8.35 1.52
N TYR A 591 -5.47 7.10 1.43
CA TYR A 591 -5.86 6.05 2.35
C TYR A 591 -5.40 6.35 3.79
N MET A 592 -4.13 6.73 3.96
CA MET A 592 -3.57 7.06 5.26
C MET A 592 -4.25 8.30 5.85
N ASP A 593 -4.50 9.32 5.05
CA ASP A 593 -5.19 10.55 5.44
C ASP A 593 -6.68 10.27 5.75
N SER A 594 -7.34 9.39 4.99
CA SER A 594 -8.70 8.94 5.28
C SER A 594 -8.78 8.14 6.58
N LEU A 595 -7.77 7.32 6.90
CA LEU A 595 -7.69 6.58 8.16
C LEU A 595 -7.35 7.47 9.35
N ASN A 596 -6.71 8.62 9.11
CA ASN A 596 -6.36 9.59 10.12
C ASN A 596 -7.40 10.73 10.24
N GLU A 597 -8.48 10.69 9.45
CA GLU A 597 -9.49 11.78 9.32
C GLU A 597 -8.91 13.12 8.82
N ASP A 598 -7.69 13.10 8.27
CA ASP A 598 -6.91 14.25 7.79
C ASP A 598 -7.14 14.58 6.31
N LEU A 599 -7.94 13.77 5.60
CA LEU A 599 -8.11 13.86 4.15
C LEU A 599 -8.61 15.23 3.65
N ASN A 600 -9.21 16.04 4.54
CA ASN A 600 -9.77 17.36 4.23
C ASN A 600 -10.69 17.32 3.00
N ALA A 601 -11.33 16.17 2.73
CA ALA A 601 -12.25 15.93 1.62
C ALA A 601 -13.30 14.91 2.05
N SER A 602 -14.43 14.84 1.36
CA SER A 602 -15.42 13.81 1.66
C SER A 602 -14.87 12.43 1.29
N GLY A 603 -14.93 11.46 2.21
CA GLY A 603 -14.57 10.07 1.91
C GLY A 603 -15.38 9.50 0.74
N SER A 604 -16.64 9.95 0.56
CA SER A 604 -17.45 9.61 -0.62
C SER A 604 -16.90 10.19 -1.92
N ASP A 605 -16.41 11.43 -1.90
CA ASP A 605 -15.81 12.08 -3.06
C ASP A 605 -14.50 11.41 -3.42
N ALA A 606 -13.65 11.09 -2.43
CA ALA A 606 -12.40 10.38 -2.67
C ALA A 606 -12.65 8.98 -3.29
N VAL A 607 -13.57 8.19 -2.73
CA VAL A 607 -13.93 6.88 -3.31
C VAL A 607 -14.48 7.01 -4.74
N THR A 608 -15.34 8.01 -4.98
CA THR A 608 -15.92 8.26 -6.31
C THR A 608 -14.86 8.72 -7.31
N ALA A 609 -13.90 9.55 -6.87
CA ALA A 609 -12.83 10.07 -7.71
C ALA A 609 -11.83 8.97 -8.12
N PHE A 610 -11.54 8.03 -7.21
CA PHE A 610 -10.61 6.93 -7.51
C PHE A 610 -11.24 5.77 -8.25
N SER A 611 -12.57 5.63 -8.30
CA SER A 611 -13.20 4.44 -8.89
C SER A 611 -12.82 4.21 -10.35
N MET A 612 -12.90 5.24 -11.21
CA MET A 612 -12.58 5.07 -12.64
C MET A 612 -11.10 4.77 -12.89
N PRO A 613 -10.13 5.52 -12.34
CA PRO A 613 -8.71 5.22 -12.57
C PRO A 613 -8.27 3.86 -12.02
N VAL A 614 -8.88 3.42 -10.92
CA VAL A 614 -8.64 2.10 -10.31
C VAL A 614 -9.13 0.99 -11.23
N PHE A 615 -10.38 1.05 -11.71
CA PHE A 615 -10.92 0.05 -12.64
C PHE A 615 -10.22 0.06 -14.00
N MET A 616 -9.82 1.24 -14.46
CA MET A 616 -8.97 1.42 -15.64
C MET A 616 -7.70 0.57 -15.55
N LEU A 617 -7.04 0.59 -14.38
CA LEU A 617 -5.81 -0.14 -14.13
C LEU A 617 -6.04 -1.66 -13.96
N GLU A 618 -7.14 -2.08 -13.34
CA GLU A 618 -7.52 -3.50 -13.27
C GLU A 618 -7.79 -4.10 -14.65
N ASP A 619 -8.56 -3.40 -15.48
CA ASP A 619 -8.87 -3.85 -16.84
C ASP A 619 -7.59 -3.91 -17.69
N ALA A 620 -6.65 -2.97 -17.49
CA ALA A 620 -5.33 -3.02 -18.11
C ALA A 620 -4.50 -4.22 -17.68
N ILE A 621 -4.51 -4.58 -16.39
CA ILE A 621 -3.83 -5.80 -15.93
C ILE A 621 -4.38 -7.04 -16.60
N LYS A 622 -5.71 -7.16 -16.70
CA LYS A 622 -6.35 -8.31 -17.35
C LYS A 622 -5.95 -8.40 -18.82
N SER A 623 -6.03 -7.27 -19.52
CA SER A 623 -5.59 -7.12 -20.90
C SER A 623 -4.13 -7.55 -21.10
N ILE A 624 -3.21 -7.03 -20.27
CA ILE A 624 -1.78 -7.36 -20.29
C ILE A 624 -1.56 -8.86 -20.07
N LYS A 625 -2.26 -9.48 -19.11
CA LYS A 625 -2.19 -10.93 -18.87
C LYS A 625 -2.63 -11.73 -20.10
N SER A 626 -3.79 -11.41 -20.67
CA SER A 626 -4.31 -12.11 -21.85
C SER A 626 -3.39 -11.99 -23.06
N VAL A 627 -2.86 -10.80 -23.33
CA VAL A 627 -1.90 -10.58 -24.42
C VAL A 627 -0.61 -11.37 -24.20
N LYS A 628 -0.10 -11.39 -22.96
CA LYS A 628 1.10 -12.16 -22.60
C LYS A 628 0.90 -13.65 -22.84
N GLU A 629 -0.24 -14.21 -22.42
CA GLU A 629 -0.59 -15.62 -22.64
C GLU A 629 -0.70 -15.97 -24.13
N ILE A 630 -1.33 -15.11 -24.94
CA ILE A 630 -1.44 -15.33 -26.39
C ILE A 630 -0.07 -15.23 -27.05
N GLY A 631 0.71 -14.22 -26.72
CA GLY A 631 2.07 -14.03 -27.24
C GLY A 631 2.99 -15.19 -26.89
N GLU A 632 2.87 -15.75 -25.68
CA GLU A 632 3.60 -16.96 -25.26
C GLU A 632 3.21 -18.19 -26.08
N LYS A 633 1.90 -18.44 -26.25
CA LYS A 633 1.42 -19.54 -27.08
C LYS A 633 1.86 -19.41 -28.53
N GLN A 634 1.84 -18.21 -29.09
CA GLN A 634 2.30 -17.98 -30.46
C GLN A 634 3.81 -18.23 -30.60
N LYS A 635 4.61 -17.77 -29.62
CA LYS A 635 6.06 -17.99 -29.58
C LYS A 635 6.41 -19.48 -29.59
N GLU A 636 5.63 -20.30 -28.89
CA GLU A 636 5.88 -21.75 -28.74
C GLU A 636 5.35 -22.58 -29.91
N THR A 637 4.12 -22.31 -30.36
CA THR A 637 3.39 -23.22 -31.25
C THR A 637 3.59 -22.90 -32.73
N LYS A 638 3.75 -21.61 -33.11
CA LYS A 638 3.70 -21.15 -34.51
C LYS A 638 2.50 -21.71 -35.32
N THR A 639 1.44 -22.21 -34.65
CA THR A 639 0.39 -23.00 -35.31
C THR A 639 -0.91 -22.21 -35.42
N ARG A 640 -1.55 -22.32 -36.59
CA ARG A 640 -2.75 -21.57 -37.01
C ARG A 640 -4.08 -22.05 -36.41
N GLU A 641 -4.09 -23.02 -35.50
CA GLU A 641 -5.35 -23.63 -35.02
C GLU A 641 -6.03 -22.87 -33.86
N LEU A 642 -5.40 -21.81 -33.32
CA LEU A 642 -5.95 -21.06 -32.17
C LEU A 642 -6.77 -19.82 -32.57
N VAL A 643 -7.23 -19.69 -33.82
CA VAL A 643 -7.59 -18.38 -34.38
C VAL A 643 -9.07 -17.99 -34.24
N LEU A 644 -10.05 -18.89 -34.24
CA LEU A 644 -11.45 -18.44 -34.37
C LEU A 644 -12.24 -18.26 -33.07
N SER A 645 -11.88 -18.96 -31.99
CA SER A 645 -12.57 -18.80 -30.70
C SER A 645 -12.01 -17.69 -29.81
N ILE A 646 -10.86 -17.10 -30.18
CA ILE A 646 -10.10 -16.14 -29.37
C ILE A 646 -10.02 -14.74 -29.98
N LEU A 647 -10.32 -14.52 -31.27
CA LEU A 647 -10.26 -13.16 -31.86
C LEU A 647 -11.23 -12.15 -31.20
N SER A 648 -12.32 -12.61 -30.58
CA SER A 648 -13.17 -11.79 -29.72
C SER A 648 -12.48 -11.34 -28.42
N ILE A 649 -11.47 -12.08 -27.94
CA ILE A 649 -10.66 -11.76 -26.75
C ILE A 649 -9.63 -10.66 -27.06
N VAL A 650 -9.19 -10.56 -28.31
CA VAL A 650 -8.14 -9.64 -28.77
C VAL A 650 -8.56 -8.19 -28.71
N PHE A 651 -9.87 -7.91 -28.73
CA PHE A 651 -10.41 -6.54 -28.64
C PHE A 651 -11.07 -6.23 -27.31
N ALA A 652 -11.22 -7.24 -26.44
CA ALA A 652 -11.43 -7.03 -25.00
C ALA A 652 -10.16 -6.51 -24.28
N VAL A 653 -9.06 -6.35 -25.03
CA VAL A 653 -7.72 -5.97 -24.55
C VAL A 653 -7.49 -4.46 -24.58
N ILE A 654 -8.34 -3.65 -25.21
CA ILE A 654 -8.29 -2.20 -24.96
C ILE A 654 -8.89 -1.98 -23.56
N PRO A 655 -8.08 -1.59 -22.55
CA PRO A 655 -8.58 -1.54 -21.19
C PRO A 655 -9.77 -0.57 -21.09
N PHE A 656 -10.72 -0.86 -20.18
CA PHE A 656 -11.90 -0.04 -19.79
C PHE A 656 -12.89 0.40 -20.88
N ALA A 657 -12.54 0.27 -22.15
CA ALA A 657 -13.20 0.94 -23.24
C ALA A 657 -14.19 0.01 -23.95
N GLY A 658 -15.47 0.34 -23.85
CA GLY A 658 -16.55 -0.35 -24.55
C GLY A 658 -16.68 0.14 -25.99
N THR A 659 -17.91 0.36 -26.44
CA THR A 659 -18.22 0.75 -27.83
C THR A 659 -17.74 2.14 -28.25
N ALA A 660 -17.26 2.98 -27.33
CA ALA A 660 -16.84 4.35 -27.63
C ALA A 660 -15.36 4.50 -28.03
N ALA A 661 -14.48 3.59 -27.61
CA ALA A 661 -13.06 3.66 -27.95
C ALA A 661 -12.70 2.94 -29.24
N SER A 662 -13.58 2.08 -29.74
CA SER A 662 -13.48 1.57 -31.11
C SER A 662 -13.41 2.73 -32.12
N ALA A 663 -14.20 3.80 -31.94
CA ALA A 663 -14.22 4.93 -32.87
C ALA A 663 -12.92 5.77 -32.93
N LEU A 664 -12.00 5.66 -31.97
CA LEU A 664 -10.80 6.50 -31.90
C LEU A 664 -9.54 5.81 -32.44
N GLY A 665 -9.52 4.48 -32.55
CA GLY A 665 -8.31 3.72 -32.91
C GLY A 665 -7.22 3.78 -31.82
N GLY A 666 -6.30 2.81 -31.85
CA GLY A 666 -5.27 2.65 -30.80
C GLY A 666 -4.38 3.88 -30.61
N ALA A 667 -3.87 4.41 -31.73
CA ALA A 667 -2.92 5.53 -31.72
C ALA A 667 -3.57 6.86 -31.28
N ALA A 668 -4.84 7.12 -31.61
CA ALA A 668 -5.50 8.36 -31.18
C ALA A 668 -5.89 8.31 -29.70
N MET A 669 -6.19 7.12 -29.15
CA MET A 669 -6.38 6.92 -27.71
C MET A 669 -5.10 7.21 -26.92
N ILE A 670 -3.95 6.70 -27.41
CA ILE A 670 -2.61 6.97 -26.87
C ILE A 670 -2.32 8.48 -26.89
N ALA A 671 -2.49 9.12 -28.06
CA ALA A 671 -2.26 10.55 -28.22
C ALA A 671 -3.17 11.43 -27.32
N ARG A 672 -4.45 11.05 -27.16
CA ARG A 672 -5.38 11.74 -26.24
C ARG A 672 -4.97 11.59 -24.79
N ALA A 673 -4.59 10.39 -24.36
CA ALA A 673 -4.13 10.15 -22.99
C ALA A 673 -2.85 10.96 -22.67
N ALA A 674 -1.90 10.99 -23.60
CA ALA A 674 -0.67 11.77 -23.48
C ALA A 674 -0.95 13.29 -23.44
N LEU A 675 -1.91 13.79 -24.21
CA LEU A 675 -2.32 15.19 -24.19
C LEU A 675 -2.91 15.59 -22.84
N ILE A 676 -3.88 14.82 -22.31
CA ILE A 676 -4.60 15.16 -21.06
C ILE A 676 -3.68 15.20 -19.83
N ILE A 677 -2.62 14.40 -19.81
CA ILE A 677 -1.79 14.18 -18.61
C ILE A 677 -0.40 14.83 -18.71
N GLY A 678 0.08 15.13 -19.92
CA GLY A 678 1.35 15.81 -20.16
C GLY A 678 1.33 17.32 -19.86
N GLU A 679 2.52 17.94 -19.82
CA GLU A 679 2.69 19.39 -19.58
C GLU A 679 1.96 20.28 -20.62
N ALA A 680 1.67 19.73 -21.81
CA ALA A 680 1.04 20.43 -22.92
C ALA A 680 -0.51 20.51 -22.84
N GLY A 681 -1.22 19.61 -22.15
CA GLY A 681 -2.70 19.63 -22.04
C GLY A 681 -3.22 20.29 -20.77
N SER A 682 -2.60 21.40 -20.36
CA SER A 682 -2.89 22.07 -19.09
C SER A 682 -4.21 22.87 -19.04
N ALA A 683 -5.08 22.73 -20.05
CA ALA A 683 -6.48 23.11 -19.95
C ALA A 683 -7.23 21.92 -19.33
N ALA A 684 -7.53 21.99 -18.03
CA ALA A 684 -8.41 21.00 -17.40
C ALA A 684 -9.73 20.99 -18.19
N LEU A 685 -9.98 19.89 -18.91
CA LEU A 685 -11.24 19.66 -19.61
C LEU A 685 -12.38 19.92 -18.62
N SER A 686 -13.38 20.68 -19.05
CA SER A 686 -14.54 20.93 -18.24
C SER A 686 -15.30 19.61 -18.02
N ILE A 687 -16.15 19.56 -17.00
CA ILE A 687 -17.03 18.39 -16.79
C ILE A 687 -17.87 18.11 -18.04
N VAL A 688 -18.23 19.15 -18.81
CA VAL A 688 -18.97 19.01 -20.07
C VAL A 688 -18.13 18.28 -21.13
N ASP A 689 -16.87 18.68 -21.31
CA ASP A 689 -15.99 18.03 -22.29
C ASP A 689 -15.75 16.55 -21.96
N ILE A 690 -15.69 16.21 -20.66
CA ILE A 690 -15.55 14.82 -20.18
C ILE A 690 -16.81 13.98 -20.45
N VAL A 691 -18.00 14.59 -20.38
CA VAL A 691 -19.27 13.93 -20.67
C VAL A 691 -19.50 13.75 -22.17
N ASP A 692 -19.02 14.71 -22.97
CA ASP A 692 -19.08 14.66 -24.43
C ASP A 692 -18.07 13.67 -25.01
N ASP A 693 -16.97 13.39 -24.30
CA ASP A 693 -15.98 12.36 -24.65
C ASP A 693 -15.75 11.34 -23.51
N PRO A 694 -16.71 10.42 -23.25
CA PRO A 694 -16.63 9.48 -22.12
C PRO A 694 -15.37 8.60 -22.12
N ALA A 695 -14.82 8.27 -23.31
CA ALA A 695 -13.63 7.44 -23.43
C ALA A 695 -12.38 8.07 -22.79
N SER A 696 -12.34 9.41 -22.68
CA SER A 696 -11.26 10.15 -22.04
C SER A 696 -11.42 10.32 -20.52
N ALA A 697 -12.60 10.00 -19.97
CA ALA A 697 -12.94 10.35 -18.60
C ALA A 697 -12.04 9.73 -17.52
N PRO A 698 -11.62 8.45 -17.60
CA PRO A 698 -10.68 7.88 -16.64
C PRO A 698 -9.35 8.66 -16.59
N PHE A 699 -8.83 9.06 -17.76
CA PHE A 699 -7.60 9.82 -17.89
C PHE A 699 -7.74 11.26 -17.40
N SER A 700 -8.87 11.90 -17.71
CA SER A 700 -9.17 13.27 -17.25
C SER A 700 -9.31 13.34 -15.74
N ILE A 701 -10.04 12.40 -15.14
CA ILE A 701 -10.19 12.27 -13.68
C ILE A 701 -8.84 11.97 -13.03
N LEU A 702 -8.06 11.06 -13.62
CA LEU A 702 -6.70 10.79 -13.15
C LEU A 702 -5.83 12.04 -13.22
N GLY A 703 -5.85 12.79 -14.33
CA GLY A 703 -5.13 14.06 -14.49
C GLY A 703 -5.53 15.12 -13.46
N MET A 704 -6.81 15.19 -13.07
CA MET A 704 -7.28 16.05 -11.96
C MET A 704 -6.66 15.67 -10.61
N LEU A 705 -6.34 14.39 -10.41
CA LEU A 705 -5.78 13.85 -9.17
C LEU A 705 -4.24 13.93 -9.14
N ILE A 706 -3.54 13.42 -10.16
CA ILE A 706 -2.07 13.27 -10.17
C ILE A 706 -1.32 14.27 -11.05
N GLY A 707 -1.99 15.04 -11.91
CA GLY A 707 -1.34 16.00 -12.81
C GLY A 707 -0.56 17.08 -12.04
N SER A 708 0.41 17.73 -12.70
CA SER A 708 1.35 18.71 -12.12
C SER A 708 0.71 19.90 -11.38
N LYS A 709 -0.62 20.05 -11.45
CA LYS A 709 -1.43 21.09 -10.81
C LYS A 709 -2.67 20.59 -10.04
N GLY A 710 -2.89 19.29 -9.87
CA GLY A 710 -4.12 18.72 -9.28
C GLY A 710 -4.26 18.97 -7.77
N VAL A 711 -3.80 18.01 -6.97
CA VAL A 711 -3.89 18.07 -5.49
C VAL A 711 -3.02 19.19 -4.89
N LYS A 712 -1.85 19.47 -5.47
CA LYS A 712 -0.90 20.48 -4.96
C LYS A 712 -1.35 21.94 -5.13
N VAL A 713 -2.17 22.27 -6.15
CA VAL A 713 -2.57 23.66 -6.45
C VAL A 713 -4.03 23.94 -6.09
N LYS A 714 -4.95 22.96 -6.27
CA LYS A 714 -6.36 23.12 -5.91
C LYS A 714 -6.67 22.79 -4.44
N GLY A 715 -5.76 22.09 -3.76
CA GLY A 715 -5.98 21.50 -2.44
C GLY A 715 -6.77 20.17 -2.53
N PRO A 716 -6.55 19.20 -1.61
CA PRO A 716 -7.16 17.87 -1.65
C PRO A 716 -8.69 17.91 -1.78
N ARG A 717 -9.37 18.76 -1.00
CA ARG A 717 -10.84 18.92 -0.99
C ARG A 717 -11.43 19.16 -2.37
N LYS A 718 -10.85 20.15 -3.09
CA LYS A 718 -11.38 20.61 -4.37
C LYS A 718 -11.01 19.65 -5.49
N ALA A 719 -9.81 19.08 -5.45
CA ALA A 719 -9.38 18.06 -6.40
C ALA A 719 -10.28 16.81 -6.36
N PHE A 720 -10.55 16.26 -5.17
CA PHE A 720 -11.45 15.11 -5.01
C PHE A 720 -12.89 15.44 -5.39
N LYS A 721 -13.37 16.63 -5.03
CA LYS A 721 -14.72 17.06 -5.39
C LYS A 721 -14.90 17.22 -6.92
N ASP A 722 -13.99 17.92 -7.59
CA ASP A 722 -14.05 18.15 -9.04
C ASP A 722 -14.01 16.79 -9.79
N ALA A 723 -13.12 15.89 -9.36
CA ALA A 723 -12.99 14.54 -9.92
C ALA A 723 -14.25 13.67 -9.67
N ALA A 724 -14.82 13.73 -8.47
CA ALA A 724 -16.05 13.02 -8.15
C ALA A 724 -17.26 13.57 -8.92
N ASP A 725 -17.34 14.88 -9.11
CA ASP A 725 -18.41 15.52 -9.87
C ASP A 725 -18.30 15.18 -11.37
N ALA A 726 -17.09 15.12 -11.92
CA ALA A 726 -16.83 14.63 -13.28
C ALA A 726 -17.32 13.18 -13.46
N ARG A 727 -16.99 12.27 -12.52
CA ARG A 727 -17.54 10.91 -12.54
C ARG A 727 -19.07 10.95 -12.50
N ARG A 728 -19.69 11.67 -11.56
CA ARG A 728 -21.15 11.68 -11.37
C ARG A 728 -21.92 12.20 -12.58
N ALA A 729 -21.30 13.03 -13.41
CA ALA A 729 -21.91 13.57 -14.62
C ALA A 729 -22.10 12.50 -15.71
N LEU A 730 -21.29 11.44 -15.72
CA LEU A 730 -21.44 10.30 -16.63
C LEU A 730 -22.58 9.38 -16.19
N LYS A 731 -23.72 9.44 -16.89
CA LYS A 731 -24.93 8.64 -16.63
C LYS A 731 -25.51 8.08 -17.92
N GLY A 732 -26.39 7.07 -17.80
CA GLY A 732 -27.19 6.57 -18.92
C GLY A 732 -26.35 6.03 -20.07
N ASP A 733 -26.68 6.47 -21.28
CA ASP A 733 -26.00 6.18 -22.55
C ASP A 733 -24.50 6.46 -22.51
N LYS A 734 -24.07 7.49 -21.78
CA LYS A 734 -22.64 7.82 -21.64
C LYS A 734 -21.84 6.74 -20.91
N LEU A 735 -22.48 5.92 -20.07
CA LEU A 735 -21.79 4.79 -19.42
C LEU A 735 -21.67 3.57 -20.33
N GLU A 736 -22.49 3.46 -21.37
CA GLU A 736 -22.42 2.35 -22.33
C GLU A 736 -21.12 2.38 -23.16
N ALA A 737 -20.45 3.53 -23.17
CA ALA A 737 -19.09 3.74 -23.65
C ALA A 737 -18.03 2.87 -22.95
N PHE A 738 -18.29 2.34 -21.76
CA PHE A 738 -17.36 1.52 -20.97
C PHE A 738 -17.72 0.03 -21.00
N SER A 739 -16.72 -0.82 -20.72
CA SER A 739 -16.89 -2.26 -20.68
C SER A 739 -18.05 -2.70 -19.74
N PRO A 740 -18.76 -3.80 -20.02
CA PRO A 740 -19.78 -4.34 -19.11
C PRO A 740 -19.23 -4.58 -17.70
N GLU A 741 -17.97 -5.00 -17.60
CA GLU A 741 -17.32 -5.23 -16.32
C GLU A 741 -17.09 -3.92 -15.54
N PHE A 742 -16.60 -2.86 -16.21
CA PHE A 742 -16.42 -1.54 -15.62
C PHE A 742 -17.76 -1.01 -15.07
N ARG A 743 -18.82 -1.05 -15.89
CA ARG A 743 -20.16 -0.60 -15.49
C ARG A 743 -20.68 -1.36 -14.26
N ARG A 744 -20.44 -2.68 -14.19
CA ARG A 744 -20.82 -3.51 -13.04
C ARG A 744 -20.09 -3.09 -11.76
N LYS A 745 -18.76 -2.94 -11.82
CA LYS A 745 -17.94 -2.54 -10.66
C LYS A 745 -18.30 -1.13 -10.18
N ASP A 746 -18.50 -0.22 -11.11
CA ASP A 746 -18.91 1.13 -10.77
C ASP A 746 -20.29 1.17 -10.10
N ALA A 747 -21.27 0.42 -10.60
CA ALA A 747 -22.59 0.34 -9.95
C ALA A 747 -22.49 -0.13 -8.49
N ILE A 748 -21.59 -1.07 -8.18
CA ILE A 748 -21.29 -1.52 -6.81
C ILE A 748 -20.75 -0.36 -5.98
N VAL A 749 -19.73 0.36 -6.46
CA VAL A 749 -19.16 1.53 -5.74
C VAL A 749 -20.19 2.60 -5.49
N GLN A 750 -20.94 3.00 -6.53
CA GLN A 750 -21.94 4.06 -6.40
C GLN A 750 -23.07 3.67 -5.43
N ALA A 751 -23.38 2.38 -5.29
CA ALA A 751 -24.32 1.88 -4.28
C ALA A 751 -23.75 1.94 -2.86
N LEU A 752 -22.46 1.62 -2.68
CA LEU A 752 -21.78 1.66 -1.38
C LEU A 752 -21.60 3.10 -0.88
N VAL A 753 -21.26 4.03 -1.77
CA VAL A 753 -21.03 5.45 -1.46
C VAL A 753 -22.31 6.16 -0.98
N LYS A 754 -23.50 5.67 -1.37
CA LYS A 754 -24.79 6.22 -0.93
C LYS A 754 -25.20 5.81 0.50
N LYS A 755 -24.44 4.93 1.18
CA LYS A 755 -24.79 4.42 2.51
C LYS A 755 -24.10 5.23 3.63
N SER A 756 -24.90 5.91 4.46
CA SER A 756 -24.44 6.72 5.60
C SER A 756 -24.66 6.01 6.95
N LYS A 757 -23.75 5.12 7.36
CA LYS A 757 -23.68 4.59 8.74
C LYS A 757 -22.23 4.40 9.16
N SER A 758 -21.93 4.44 10.46
CA SER A 758 -20.59 4.17 11.01
C SER A 758 -20.05 2.81 10.55
N CYS A 759 -18.72 2.67 10.46
CA CYS A 759 -18.05 1.41 10.12
C CYS A 759 -18.33 0.32 11.16
N SER A 760 -19.41 -0.44 10.96
CA SER A 760 -19.72 -1.64 11.72
C SER A 760 -19.84 -2.81 10.75
N ALA A 761 -18.85 -3.70 10.77
CA ALA A 761 -19.05 -5.07 10.31
C ALA A 761 -19.81 -5.81 11.43
N ASN A 762 -20.94 -6.43 11.11
CA ASN A 762 -21.58 -7.38 12.01
C ASN A 762 -20.73 -8.65 12.14
#